data_AF-A0A5E4MJT9-F1
#
_entry.id   AF-A0A5E4MJT9-F1
#
_cell.length_a   1.000
_cell.length_b   1.000
_cell.length_c   1.000
_cell.angle_alpha   90.00
_cell.angle_beta   90.00
_cell.angle_gamma   90.00
#
_symmetry.space_group_name_H-M   'P 1'
#
loop_
_entity.id
_entity.type
_entity.pdbx_description
1 polymer ?
#
loop_
_entity_poly.entity_id
_entity_poly.type
_entity_poly.pdbx_seq_one_letter_code
_entity_poly.pdbx_strand_id
1 'polypeptide(L)'
;MTRDRLNALQKSRVFACIYSLRFDNNVPSDNTVVLMVSRAVCILPAPPPPVLYATETQYVCGVANDDNNIIFSAVEFQHSVRYHAAIKLLNISAVFNEKINEFLQQKISKYFRKHSKPLLVSHEPYDLRITSILPKTGDVHFEFYSRKSDQKIVQDLLNHMIANGSLPGPGPVPLVKTSLSFQQEPALWLSKMDVNKNQDSIPEGEQFIIACFAQGPPDMQFRWFKDGNPINTSISTRNIWTKIKKNEKNEYRSSILVVEHADILDSGKFTCQVSDHSYQQCQSVALTVLPLPEVIMKPSVTVKPGDNVTIMCFLKNEFTKFGNTWLDSDMHLVKMDKNVYWEDLHRGGSVLYVKNITSSVEYRCEASNWAGRRNATIFVEVLDTNVTAYCPADGVWPLTGAGKSASVECPKNRSTGYASRTCVLTASNVTEWLTADYARCAPDDLSKITMNFRKKTLGYDRINVTAAKTLNSLFNNLQGTTKWYPGEGEPVIDFLMSVTAFLQTSYDLADLDQASVGFDNILTMLLKNDSVVNDKKIVQLLEMIETWTLLKAFYLIVNNGTKQYDNRIENVYVTAASEIVKTYSHKNITHRFYDKQNATVLKLSQQQPKVIVSLCDVQIDKWINKSFNVGVTTFRNLSEFFPKKYFISKSKDGEIEYSVMTPLVSVSVALDGRRIRKNWPTIVTELEFDTELPRPVKGTWNVTCATASRLTNLQWDVNACRVADGWSSSSNVTRCRCPSAGLFAVLARIVHQDEEGQNVLTQDVIVIFGCACCLVQSVLSLILLVAQWIRHPTCILYLKVQLCLAIVVQMCMFLYAAKNNDYGYFSLYLQIVTIVEITSHLSQLLIVYTEIISFPQFSNIKLPIIGVATAAPVLFVLGIMLSLNIVDGKPIRPWWSWENSTFIYIYFILFALLMIMYLSVLTITIPKLKFIKQKLQRNTPVNVKKRMGLIIRSVTILLMVIITTVSSILHIMYKEDFSKYIFSSSCAVKGFVVLYCYILHSEEPFNLRNVYRLKPSPRQSFDDNHSDSDGSPLNCKHMPVKNQ
;
A
#
# COMPACT_ATOMS: atom_id res chain seq x y z
N MET A 1 -40.89 -52.05 1.64
CA MET A 1 -40.52 -50.65 1.39
C MET A 1 -39.76 -50.58 0.06
N THR A 2 -40.46 -50.73 -1.07
CA THR A 2 -41.20 -49.70 -1.87
C THR A 2 -40.32 -49.05 -2.94
N ARG A 3 -40.35 -49.67 -4.13
CA ARG A 3 -40.73 -49.15 -5.47
C ARG A 3 -40.60 -47.66 -5.87
N ASP A 4 -39.89 -46.78 -5.15
CA ASP A 4 -39.85 -45.33 -5.43
C ASP A 4 -38.47 -44.74 -5.79
N ARG A 5 -37.45 -45.55 -6.12
CA ARG A 5 -36.12 -45.01 -6.55
C ARG A 5 -35.74 -45.21 -8.01
N LEU A 6 -36.58 -45.82 -8.84
CA LEU A 6 -36.27 -46.02 -10.27
C LEU A 6 -36.88 -45.00 -11.24
N ASN A 7 -37.77 -44.10 -10.79
CA ASN A 7 -38.47 -43.15 -11.68
C ASN A 7 -37.91 -41.72 -11.68
N ALA A 8 -36.77 -41.44 -11.03
CA ALA A 8 -36.19 -40.09 -10.98
C ALA A 8 -35.02 -39.84 -11.97
N LEU A 9 -34.64 -40.82 -12.80
CA LEU A 9 -33.50 -40.72 -13.72
C LEU A 9 -33.89 -40.73 -15.23
N GLN A 10 -35.13 -40.38 -15.57
CA GLN A 10 -35.63 -40.50 -16.95
C GLN A 10 -36.27 -39.23 -17.55
N LYS A 11 -35.82 -38.03 -17.14
CA LYS A 11 -36.14 -36.77 -17.86
C LYS A 11 -34.95 -35.80 -17.94
N SER A 12 -34.02 -36.07 -18.88
CA SER A 12 -33.43 -35.07 -19.79
C SER A 12 -32.22 -35.66 -20.53
N ARG A 13 -32.45 -36.41 -21.60
CA ARG A 13 -31.44 -36.62 -22.66
C ARG A 13 -32.16 -36.45 -23.99
N VAL A 14 -32.05 -35.27 -24.57
CA VAL A 14 -32.42 -35.04 -25.97
C VAL A 14 -31.27 -35.59 -26.81
N PHE A 15 -31.52 -36.63 -27.58
CA PHE A 15 -30.58 -37.19 -28.55
C PHE A 15 -30.82 -36.49 -29.89
N ALA A 16 -29.78 -35.90 -30.48
CA ALA A 16 -29.83 -35.38 -31.84
C ALA A 16 -29.23 -36.44 -32.80
N CYS A 17 -30.07 -37.01 -33.66
CA CYS A 17 -29.64 -37.84 -34.78
C CYS A 17 -29.62 -36.99 -36.05
N ILE A 18 -28.49 -36.96 -36.77
CA ILE A 18 -28.38 -36.32 -38.09
C ILE A 18 -28.63 -37.41 -39.14
N TYR A 19 -29.63 -37.21 -40.00
CA TYR A 19 -29.87 -38.03 -41.19
C TYR A 19 -29.24 -37.35 -42.41
N SER A 20 -28.40 -38.06 -43.15
CA SER A 20 -27.88 -37.63 -44.44
C SER A 20 -28.79 -38.13 -45.56
N LEU A 21 -29.53 -37.24 -46.23
CA LEU A 21 -30.27 -37.54 -47.46
C LEU A 21 -29.38 -37.26 -48.67
N ARG A 22 -29.22 -38.25 -49.57
CA ARG A 22 -28.51 -38.08 -50.85
C ARG A 22 -29.51 -38.24 -51.99
N PHE A 23 -29.63 -37.23 -52.85
CA PHE A 23 -30.39 -37.30 -54.10
C PHE A 23 -29.44 -37.73 -55.22
N ASP A 24 -29.84 -38.72 -56.01
CA ASP A 24 -29.11 -39.14 -57.21
C ASP A 24 -29.89 -38.68 -58.46
N ASN A 25 -29.25 -37.85 -59.28
CA ASN A 25 -29.86 -37.24 -60.48
C ASN A 25 -29.42 -38.00 -61.74
N ASN A 26 -29.86 -39.24 -61.91
CA ASN A 26 -29.78 -39.94 -63.20
C ASN A 26 -30.78 -41.10 -63.25
N VAL A 27 -31.84 -40.95 -64.06
CA VAL A 27 -32.65 -41.95 -64.82
C VAL A 27 -34.04 -41.33 -65.10
N PRO A 28 -34.66 -41.53 -66.30
CA PRO A 28 -35.77 -40.73 -66.77
C PRO A 28 -37.15 -41.29 -66.39
N SER A 29 -38.10 -40.37 -66.22
CA SER A 29 -39.56 -40.51 -66.33
C SER A 29 -40.18 -41.87 -65.98
N ASP A 30 -40.55 -42.07 -64.72
CA ASP A 30 -41.94 -42.33 -64.32
C ASP A 30 -42.08 -42.33 -62.79
N ASN A 31 -43.24 -41.86 -62.33
CA ASN A 31 -43.55 -41.56 -60.93
C ASN A 31 -43.38 -42.77 -59.98
N THR A 32 -42.26 -42.85 -59.24
CA THR A 32 -42.16 -43.44 -57.89
C THR A 32 -40.80 -43.12 -57.25
N VAL A 33 -40.78 -42.41 -56.11
CA VAL A 33 -39.56 -42.18 -55.32
C VAL A 33 -39.47 -43.25 -54.23
N VAL A 34 -38.47 -44.13 -54.30
CA VAL A 34 -38.13 -45.08 -53.24
C VAL A 34 -37.06 -44.46 -52.32
N LEU A 35 -37.41 -44.22 -51.05
CA LEU A 35 -36.47 -43.82 -49.99
C LEU A 35 -35.85 -45.07 -49.35
N MET A 36 -34.57 -45.35 -49.61
CA MET A 36 -33.79 -46.32 -48.81
C MET A 36 -32.99 -45.60 -47.72
N VAL A 37 -33.16 -46.04 -46.46
CA VAL A 37 -32.41 -45.55 -45.29
C VAL A 37 -31.08 -46.31 -45.18
N SER A 38 -29.96 -45.63 -45.45
CA SER A 38 -28.61 -46.18 -45.30
C SER A 38 -27.92 -45.57 -44.05
N ARG A 39 -27.77 -46.37 -42.99
CA ARG A 39 -26.94 -46.17 -41.77
C ARG A 39 -27.17 -44.90 -40.94
N ALA A 40 -27.64 -45.09 -39.70
CA ALA A 40 -27.59 -44.09 -38.64
C ALA A 40 -26.19 -44.08 -37.98
N VAL A 41 -25.52 -42.93 -37.95
CA VAL A 41 -24.31 -42.73 -37.14
C VAL A 41 -24.71 -42.00 -35.87
N CYS A 42 -24.77 -42.74 -34.76
CA CYS A 42 -24.91 -42.14 -33.43
C CYS A 42 -23.51 -41.73 -32.94
N ILE A 43 -23.25 -40.42 -32.85
CA ILE A 43 -22.04 -39.92 -32.18
C ILE A 43 -22.28 -40.04 -30.67
N LEU A 44 -21.70 -41.06 -30.05
CA LEU A 44 -21.56 -41.11 -28.60
C LEU A 44 -20.65 -39.95 -28.19
N PRO A 45 -21.02 -39.13 -27.18
CA PRO A 45 -20.06 -38.22 -26.58
C PRO A 45 -18.91 -39.06 -26.03
N ALA A 46 -17.68 -38.68 -26.38
CA ALA A 46 -16.48 -39.27 -25.78
C ALA A 46 -16.64 -39.27 -24.26
N PRO A 47 -16.27 -40.37 -23.56
CA PRO A 47 -16.34 -40.39 -22.12
C PRO A 47 -15.52 -39.21 -21.57
N PRO A 48 -15.99 -38.54 -20.50
CA PRO A 48 -15.15 -37.57 -19.81
C PRO A 48 -13.81 -38.24 -19.45
N PRO A 49 -12.69 -37.49 -19.38
CA PRO A 49 -11.43 -38.04 -18.88
C PRO A 49 -11.73 -38.73 -17.53
N PRO A 50 -11.09 -39.88 -17.24
CA PRO A 50 -11.46 -40.67 -16.07
C PRO A 50 -11.42 -39.76 -14.85
N VAL A 51 -12.56 -39.67 -14.16
CA VAL A 51 -12.61 -39.23 -12.78
C VAL A 51 -11.77 -40.26 -12.04
N LEU A 52 -10.49 -39.94 -11.84
CA LEU A 52 -9.59 -40.69 -11.00
C LEU A 52 -10.19 -40.60 -9.60
N TYR A 53 -10.84 -41.68 -9.18
CA TYR A 53 -10.99 -42.00 -7.78
C TYR A 53 -9.67 -41.66 -7.08
N ALA A 54 -9.73 -41.01 -5.92
CA ALA A 54 -8.58 -40.88 -5.03
C ALA A 54 -8.13 -42.30 -4.65
N THR A 55 -7.33 -42.92 -5.50
CA THR A 55 -6.72 -44.21 -5.25
C THR A 55 -5.47 -43.93 -4.43
N GLU A 56 -5.61 -44.09 -3.12
CA GLU A 56 -4.44 -44.22 -2.24
C GLU A 56 -3.59 -45.36 -2.78
N THR A 57 -2.48 -45.01 -3.43
CA THR A 57 -1.56 -45.96 -4.01
C THR A 57 -0.24 -45.80 -3.28
N GLN A 58 0.08 -46.79 -2.46
CA GLN A 58 1.26 -46.83 -1.61
C GLN A 58 2.42 -47.40 -2.44
N TYR A 59 3.52 -46.66 -2.56
CA TYR A 59 4.70 -47.08 -3.33
C TYR A 59 5.99 -46.95 -2.53
N VAL A 60 6.96 -47.81 -2.82
CA VAL A 60 8.37 -47.60 -2.44
C VAL A 60 8.91 -46.48 -3.32
N CYS A 61 9.56 -45.48 -2.72
CA CYS A 61 10.02 -44.29 -3.44
C CYS A 61 11.07 -44.68 -4.51
N GLY A 62 10.77 -44.50 -5.80
CA GLY A 62 11.69 -44.79 -6.91
C GLY A 62 12.68 -43.64 -7.18
N VAL A 63 13.87 -43.99 -7.68
CA VAL A 63 14.91 -43.03 -8.11
C VAL A 63 14.61 -42.54 -9.54
N ALA A 64 14.72 -41.23 -9.78
CA ALA A 64 14.54 -40.63 -11.10
C ALA A 64 15.73 -40.95 -12.02
N ASN A 65 15.46 -41.42 -13.24
CA ASN A 65 16.42 -41.45 -14.34
C ASN A 65 16.32 -40.15 -15.17
N ASP A 66 17.32 -39.87 -16.01
CA ASP A 66 17.54 -38.62 -16.76
C ASP A 66 16.35 -38.10 -17.61
N ASP A 67 15.29 -38.90 -17.80
CA ASP A 67 14.06 -38.53 -18.52
C ASP A 67 12.84 -38.22 -17.61
N ASN A 68 13.01 -37.98 -16.30
CA ASN A 68 11.93 -37.62 -15.35
C ASN A 68 10.75 -38.62 -15.23
N ASN A 69 10.85 -39.82 -15.79
CA ASN A 69 9.91 -40.91 -15.52
C ASN A 69 10.34 -41.63 -14.23
N ILE A 70 9.56 -41.45 -13.15
CA ILE A 70 9.71 -42.23 -11.92
C ILE A 70 9.19 -43.65 -12.22
N ILE A 71 10.10 -44.60 -12.40
CA ILE A 71 9.76 -46.02 -12.39
C ILE A 71 9.61 -46.44 -10.93
N PHE A 72 8.38 -46.73 -10.49
CA PHE A 72 8.13 -47.33 -9.19
C PHE A 72 8.54 -48.80 -9.24
N SER A 73 9.75 -49.12 -8.78
CA SER A 73 10.13 -50.51 -8.52
C SER A 73 9.56 -50.94 -7.17
N ALA A 74 8.63 -51.90 -7.17
CA ALA A 74 8.24 -52.61 -5.97
C ALA A 74 9.43 -53.46 -5.49
N VAL A 75 10.28 -52.91 -4.62
CA VAL A 75 11.31 -53.69 -3.96
C VAL A 75 10.71 -54.38 -2.74
N GLU A 76 10.94 -55.69 -2.66
CA GLU A 76 10.34 -56.73 -1.83
C GLU A 76 10.68 -56.63 -0.32
N PHE A 77 10.59 -55.44 0.31
CA PHE A 77 10.99 -55.21 1.71
C PHE A 77 9.87 -54.77 2.65
N GLN A 78 8.60 -54.93 2.24
CA GLN A 78 7.40 -54.37 2.86
C GLN A 78 7.10 -54.82 4.31
N HIS A 79 7.96 -55.64 4.94
CA HIS A 79 7.77 -56.21 6.28
C HIS A 79 9.03 -56.22 7.17
N SER A 80 10.07 -55.46 6.81
CA SER A 80 11.30 -55.36 7.63
C SER A 80 11.10 -54.43 8.83
N VAL A 81 11.65 -54.81 9.98
CA VAL A 81 11.64 -54.06 11.23
C VAL A 81 13.05 -53.92 11.76
N ARG A 82 13.30 -52.82 12.48
CA ARG A 82 14.57 -52.54 13.14
C ARG A 82 14.60 -53.25 14.49
N TYR A 83 15.62 -54.06 14.71
CA TYR A 83 15.87 -54.72 15.99
C TYR A 83 17.08 -54.07 16.65
N HIS A 84 16.95 -53.74 17.93
CA HIS A 84 18.04 -53.27 18.77
C HIS A 84 18.42 -54.35 19.78
N ALA A 85 19.69 -54.71 19.81
CA ALA A 85 20.22 -55.70 20.74
C ALA A 85 21.44 -55.14 21.48
N ALA A 86 21.60 -55.51 22.74
CA ALA A 86 22.81 -55.23 23.50
C ALA A 86 23.38 -56.50 24.11
N ILE A 87 24.68 -56.68 23.94
CA ILE A 87 25.45 -57.80 24.48
C ILE A 87 26.61 -57.25 25.30
N LYS A 88 27.02 -57.96 26.35
CA LYS A 88 28.12 -57.53 27.21
C LYS A 88 29.37 -58.38 27.01
N LEU A 89 30.50 -57.72 26.80
CA LEU A 89 31.81 -58.35 26.66
C LEU A 89 32.40 -58.69 28.03
N LEU A 90 33.03 -59.86 28.16
CA LEU A 90 33.68 -60.29 29.41
C LEU A 90 35.03 -59.58 29.65
N ASN A 91 35.77 -59.27 28.58
CA ASN A 91 37.05 -58.57 28.64
C ASN A 91 37.16 -57.55 27.49
N ILE A 92 36.99 -56.28 27.82
CA ILE A 92 37.01 -55.15 26.87
C ILE A 92 38.45 -54.85 26.41
N SER A 93 39.43 -54.96 27.30
CA SER A 93 40.86 -54.69 27.02
C SER A 93 41.47 -55.65 25.99
N ALA A 94 40.88 -56.83 25.78
CA ALA A 94 41.35 -57.79 24.78
C ALA A 94 40.97 -57.43 23.32
N VAL A 95 40.10 -56.43 23.12
CA VAL A 95 39.49 -56.11 21.82
C VAL A 95 39.82 -54.69 21.35
N PHE A 96 40.47 -53.87 22.17
CA PHE A 96 40.72 -52.45 21.88
C PHE A 96 41.72 -52.27 20.72
N ASN A 97 41.21 -51.90 19.54
CA ASN A 97 41.96 -51.58 18.32
C ASN A 97 41.27 -50.41 17.59
N GLU A 98 41.92 -49.70 16.67
CA GLU A 98 41.32 -48.52 15.99
C GLU A 98 40.03 -48.82 15.19
N LYS A 99 39.71 -50.09 14.94
CA LYS A 99 38.54 -50.56 14.17
C LYS A 99 37.64 -51.55 14.91
N ILE A 100 37.41 -51.34 16.21
CA ILE A 100 36.54 -52.22 17.03
C ILE A 100 35.14 -52.41 16.43
N ASN A 101 34.53 -51.35 15.90
CA ASN A 101 33.18 -51.41 15.35
C ASN A 101 33.10 -52.34 14.13
N GLU A 102 33.99 -52.18 13.15
CA GLU A 102 34.05 -53.06 11.97
C GLU A 102 34.36 -54.50 12.38
N PHE A 103 35.29 -54.70 13.33
CA PHE A 103 35.67 -56.02 13.83
C PHE A 103 34.51 -56.76 14.49
N LEU A 104 33.76 -56.09 15.37
CA LEU A 104 32.60 -56.67 16.05
C LEU A 104 31.43 -56.88 15.07
N GLN A 105 31.16 -55.94 14.16
CA GLN A 105 30.16 -56.09 13.09
C GLN A 105 30.44 -57.32 12.22
N GLN A 106 31.69 -57.53 11.81
CA GLN A 106 32.10 -58.70 11.03
C GLN A 106 31.91 -60.01 11.82
N LYS A 107 32.22 -60.04 13.12
CA LYS A 107 32.03 -61.23 13.94
C LYS A 107 30.57 -61.58 14.18
N ILE A 108 29.73 -60.57 14.46
CA ILE A 108 28.29 -60.76 14.68
C ILE A 108 27.61 -61.19 13.38
N SER A 109 27.91 -60.54 12.25
CA SER A 109 27.38 -60.94 10.94
C SER A 109 27.82 -62.36 10.54
N LYS A 110 29.08 -62.74 10.79
CA LYS A 110 29.56 -64.11 10.54
C LYS A 110 28.86 -65.15 11.41
N TYR A 111 28.55 -64.81 12.67
CA TYR A 111 27.77 -65.68 13.54
C TYR A 111 26.35 -65.89 13.01
N PHE A 112 25.68 -64.80 12.61
CA PHE A 112 24.34 -64.83 12.00
C PHE A 112 24.34 -65.69 10.74
N ARG A 113 25.29 -65.51 9.82
CA ARG A 113 25.43 -66.32 8.59
C ARG A 113 25.69 -67.80 8.82
N LYS A 114 26.42 -68.14 9.89
CA LYS A 114 26.78 -69.54 10.19
C LYS A 114 25.60 -70.31 10.76
N HIS A 115 24.78 -69.66 11.59
CA HIS A 115 23.70 -70.31 12.33
C HIS A 115 22.30 -70.06 11.74
N SER A 116 22.17 -69.24 10.69
CA SER A 116 20.92 -69.04 9.94
C SER A 116 20.58 -70.17 8.96
N LYS A 117 21.59 -70.96 8.54
CA LYS A 117 21.50 -71.91 7.42
C LYS A 117 20.51 -73.10 7.54
N PRO A 118 19.95 -73.49 8.71
CA PRO A 118 18.88 -74.48 8.72
C PRO A 118 17.47 -73.92 8.44
N LEU A 119 17.26 -72.59 8.40
CA LEU A 119 15.91 -72.01 8.57
C LEU A 119 15.37 -71.07 7.47
N LEU A 120 16.14 -70.50 6.52
CA LEU A 120 15.58 -69.72 5.40
C LEU A 120 16.58 -69.53 4.24
N VAL A 121 16.11 -69.68 2.99
CA VAL A 121 16.92 -69.59 1.74
C VAL A 121 16.95 -68.19 1.10
N SER A 122 16.26 -67.16 1.62
CA SER A 122 16.25 -65.86 0.92
C SER A 122 16.42 -64.57 1.75
N HIS A 123 16.53 -64.58 3.08
CA HIS A 123 16.60 -63.30 3.83
C HIS A 123 17.50 -63.39 5.09
N GLU A 124 18.81 -63.12 4.94
CA GLU A 124 19.73 -62.89 6.06
C GLU A 124 19.45 -61.52 6.73
N PRO A 125 19.69 -61.34 8.06
CA PRO A 125 19.68 -60.01 8.66
C PRO A 125 20.74 -59.11 7.98
N TYR A 126 20.33 -57.92 7.57
CA TYR A 126 21.13 -57.01 6.75
C TYR A 126 21.25 -55.63 7.40
N ASP A 127 22.26 -54.86 6.96
CA ASP A 127 22.62 -53.53 7.49
C ASP A 127 22.90 -53.53 9.00
N LEU A 128 23.64 -54.53 9.49
CA LEU A 128 24.03 -54.64 10.90
C LEU A 128 25.04 -53.57 11.28
N ARG A 129 24.72 -52.77 12.30
CA ARG A 129 25.54 -51.64 12.76
C ARG A 129 25.71 -51.63 14.25
N ILE A 130 26.86 -51.15 14.72
CA ILE A 130 27.11 -50.95 16.15
C ILE A 130 26.76 -49.50 16.44
N THR A 131 25.79 -49.28 17.31
CA THR A 131 25.25 -47.96 17.65
C THR A 131 26.06 -47.30 18.77
N SER A 132 26.46 -48.08 19.78
CA SER A 132 27.34 -47.59 20.85
C SER A 132 28.07 -48.74 21.54
N ILE A 133 29.24 -48.44 22.11
CA ILE A 133 29.99 -49.34 22.98
C ILE A 133 30.28 -48.57 24.26
N LEU A 134 29.76 -49.03 25.40
CA LEU A 134 30.05 -48.44 26.70
C LEU A 134 31.37 -49.03 27.26
N PRO A 135 32.47 -48.27 27.31
CA PRO A 135 33.79 -48.81 27.70
C PRO A 135 33.85 -49.21 29.18
N LYS A 136 33.00 -48.61 30.02
CA LYS A 136 32.96 -48.84 31.48
C LYS A 136 32.19 -50.10 31.86
N THR A 137 31.16 -50.46 31.10
CA THR A 137 30.31 -51.62 31.39
C THR A 137 30.59 -52.79 30.45
N GLY A 138 31.11 -52.55 29.25
CA GLY A 138 31.34 -53.56 28.22
C GLY A 138 30.11 -53.88 27.40
N ASP A 139 29.06 -53.05 27.50
CA ASP A 139 27.85 -53.22 26.71
C ASP A 139 28.08 -52.71 25.28
N VAL A 140 27.80 -53.58 24.32
CA VAL A 140 27.85 -53.32 22.88
C VAL A 140 26.42 -53.32 22.37
N HIS A 141 25.94 -52.14 22.00
CA HIS A 141 24.64 -51.95 21.38
C HIS A 141 24.78 -52.03 19.86
N PHE A 142 23.92 -52.81 19.22
CA PHE A 142 23.88 -52.93 17.77
C PHE A 142 22.45 -53.04 17.26
N GLU A 143 22.27 -52.61 16.03
CA GLU A 143 21.00 -52.63 15.32
C GLU A 143 21.14 -53.42 14.02
N PHE A 144 20.05 -54.02 13.57
CA PHE A 144 19.98 -54.71 12.29
C PHE A 144 18.53 -54.81 11.83
N TYR A 145 18.32 -55.06 10.54
CA TYR A 145 17.00 -55.23 9.97
C TYR A 145 16.71 -56.69 9.64
N SER A 146 15.50 -57.12 9.97
CA SER A 146 14.96 -58.44 9.60
C SER A 146 13.44 -58.38 9.53
N ARG A 147 12.77 -59.40 9.01
CA ARG A 147 11.30 -59.40 8.91
C ARG A 147 10.66 -59.45 10.30
N LYS A 148 9.48 -58.86 10.43
CA LYS A 148 8.67 -59.00 11.66
C LYS A 148 8.32 -60.46 11.97
N SER A 149 8.12 -61.30 10.95
CA SER A 149 7.86 -62.74 11.10
C SER A 149 8.99 -63.50 11.79
N ASP A 150 10.22 -63.00 11.67
CA ASP A 150 11.43 -63.72 12.05
C ASP A 150 11.86 -63.39 13.48
N GLN A 151 11.06 -62.59 14.22
CA GLN A 151 11.34 -62.13 15.58
C GLN A 151 11.77 -63.28 16.50
N LYS A 152 11.03 -64.39 16.49
CA LYS A 152 11.32 -65.56 17.33
C LYS A 152 12.64 -66.23 16.94
N ILE A 153 12.92 -66.35 15.65
CA ILE A 153 14.16 -66.92 15.11
C ILE A 153 15.35 -66.05 15.50
N VAL A 154 15.23 -64.74 15.36
CA VAL A 154 16.26 -63.76 15.72
C VAL A 154 16.54 -63.81 17.23
N GLN A 155 15.49 -63.86 18.04
CA GLN A 155 15.60 -63.96 19.51
C GLN A 155 16.27 -65.27 19.93
N ASP A 156 15.88 -66.41 19.34
CA ASP A 156 16.48 -67.71 19.60
C ASP A 156 17.97 -67.73 19.20
N LEU A 157 18.32 -67.07 18.11
CA LEU A 157 19.70 -67.01 17.60
C LEU A 157 20.60 -66.11 18.46
N LEU A 158 20.07 -65.00 18.99
CA LEU A 158 20.73 -64.16 20.00
C LEU A 158 20.89 -64.89 21.33
N ASN A 159 19.87 -65.60 21.79
CA ASN A 159 19.94 -66.43 23.00
C ASN A 159 20.99 -67.53 22.86
N HIS A 160 21.05 -68.20 21.70
CA HIS A 160 22.07 -69.19 21.38
C HIS A 160 23.48 -68.58 21.37
N MET A 161 23.63 -67.35 20.87
CA MET A 161 24.91 -66.62 20.88
C MET A 161 25.41 -66.37 22.30
N ILE A 162 24.51 -65.97 23.20
CA ILE A 162 24.83 -65.68 24.60
C ILE A 162 25.07 -66.97 25.39
N ALA A 163 24.31 -68.02 25.14
CA ALA A 163 24.51 -69.34 25.75
C ALA A 163 25.88 -69.96 25.37
N ASN A 164 26.30 -69.80 24.11
CA ASN A 164 27.62 -70.21 23.63
C ASN A 164 28.77 -69.43 24.29
N GLY A 165 28.49 -68.24 24.84
CA GLY A 165 29.42 -67.44 25.64
C GLY A 165 30.63 -66.89 24.88
N SER A 166 30.69 -67.00 23.55
CA SER A 166 31.77 -66.42 22.73
C SER A 166 31.38 -66.20 21.26
N LEU A 167 31.96 -65.17 20.63
CA LEU A 167 31.81 -64.90 19.19
C LEU A 167 32.89 -65.66 18.37
N PRO A 168 32.52 -66.40 17.30
CA PRO A 168 33.41 -67.27 16.54
C PRO A 168 34.37 -66.53 15.60
N GLY A 169 35.60 -67.03 15.45
CA GLY A 169 36.65 -66.52 14.57
C GLY A 169 38.06 -66.77 15.13
N PRO A 170 39.14 -66.40 14.42
CA PRO A 170 40.48 -66.38 15.01
C PRO A 170 40.50 -65.39 16.19
N GLY A 171 40.80 -65.88 17.39
CA GLY A 171 40.67 -65.18 18.67
C GLY A 171 39.21 -65.02 19.14
N PRO A 172 38.63 -65.96 19.92
CA PRO A 172 37.25 -65.86 20.39
C PRO A 172 37.05 -64.66 21.32
N VAL A 173 35.96 -63.90 21.12
CA VAL A 173 35.60 -62.80 22.04
C VAL A 173 34.60 -63.34 23.07
N PRO A 174 34.97 -63.42 24.36
CA PRO A 174 34.09 -63.96 25.40
C PRO A 174 32.94 -62.98 25.73
N LEU A 175 31.74 -63.53 25.87
CA LEU A 175 30.51 -62.81 26.22
C LEU A 175 30.04 -63.19 27.63
N VAL A 176 29.38 -62.28 28.31
CA VAL A 176 28.68 -62.57 29.57
C VAL A 176 27.38 -63.33 29.25
N LYS A 177 27.24 -64.54 29.80
CA LYS A 177 26.15 -65.49 29.48
C LYS A 177 24.74 -65.06 29.94
N THR A 178 24.59 -63.96 30.67
CA THR A 178 23.32 -63.54 31.29
C THR A 178 22.82 -62.16 30.85
N SER A 179 23.59 -61.42 30.05
CA SER A 179 23.26 -60.04 29.67
C SER A 179 22.96 -59.94 28.18
N LEU A 180 21.66 -60.04 27.86
CA LEU A 180 21.10 -59.74 26.55
C LEU A 180 19.92 -58.80 26.74
N SER A 181 19.96 -57.63 26.13
CA SER A 181 18.75 -56.85 25.90
C SER A 181 18.34 -56.98 24.44
N PHE A 182 17.06 -57.20 24.18
CA PHE A 182 16.50 -57.28 22.85
C PHE A 182 15.22 -56.47 22.81
N GLN A 183 15.18 -55.47 21.94
CA GLN A 183 14.03 -54.61 21.74
C GLN A 183 13.73 -54.54 20.24
N GLN A 184 12.48 -54.81 19.88
CA GLN A 184 11.98 -54.57 18.55
C GLN A 184 11.39 -53.16 18.48
N GLU A 185 11.71 -52.45 17.42
CA GLU A 185 11.07 -51.18 17.12
C GLU A 185 9.93 -51.34 16.10
N PRO A 186 8.94 -50.43 16.09
CA PRO A 186 7.85 -50.45 15.12
C PRO A 186 8.37 -50.42 13.68
N ALA A 187 7.71 -51.19 12.81
CA ALA A 187 7.92 -51.10 11.37
C ALA A 187 7.62 -49.69 10.87
N LEU A 188 8.42 -49.20 9.92
CA LEU A 188 8.07 -47.98 9.20
C LEU A 188 6.81 -48.25 8.37
N TRP A 189 5.72 -47.58 8.71
CA TRP A 189 4.45 -47.71 8.01
C TRP A 189 3.76 -46.35 7.87
N LEU A 190 3.73 -45.84 6.64
CA LEU A 190 2.96 -44.68 6.25
C LEU A 190 1.49 -45.12 6.12
N SER A 191 0.65 -44.65 7.03
CA SER A 191 -0.72 -45.13 7.21
C SER A 191 -1.70 -44.46 6.25
N LYS A 192 -1.75 -43.12 6.22
CA LYS A 192 -2.68 -42.36 5.39
C LYS A 192 -2.25 -40.91 5.20
N MET A 193 -2.85 -40.27 4.21
CA MET A 193 -2.63 -38.86 3.86
C MET A 193 -3.97 -38.16 3.63
N ASP A 194 -4.30 -37.23 4.51
CA ASP A 194 -5.59 -36.52 4.51
C ASP A 194 -5.41 -35.05 4.12
N VAL A 195 -6.37 -34.51 3.37
CA VAL A 195 -6.50 -33.07 3.13
C VAL A 195 -7.68 -32.56 3.95
N ASN A 196 -7.52 -31.46 4.68
CA ASN A 196 -8.56 -30.93 5.59
C ASN A 196 -9.88 -30.57 4.89
N LYS A 197 -9.84 -30.30 3.59
CA LYS A 197 -11.04 -30.01 2.80
C LYS A 197 -11.50 -31.28 2.11
N ASN A 198 -12.77 -31.66 2.33
CA ASN A 198 -13.43 -32.79 1.68
C ASN A 198 -13.73 -32.57 0.18
N GLN A 199 -13.16 -31.52 -0.41
CA GLN A 199 -13.39 -31.10 -1.79
C GLN A 199 -12.12 -31.38 -2.62
N ASP A 200 -12.30 -31.98 -3.80
CA ASP A 200 -11.21 -32.24 -4.76
C ASP A 200 -10.57 -30.95 -5.31
N SER A 201 -11.17 -29.80 -5.02
CA SER A 201 -10.72 -28.49 -5.49
C SER A 201 -10.78 -27.42 -4.40
N ILE A 202 -9.81 -26.50 -4.42
CA ILE A 202 -9.66 -25.42 -3.45
C ILE A 202 -9.68 -24.08 -4.19
N PRO A 203 -10.51 -23.11 -3.78
CA PRO A 203 -10.44 -21.76 -4.31
C PRO A 203 -9.07 -21.11 -4.06
N GLU A 204 -8.57 -20.37 -5.06
CA GLU A 204 -7.36 -19.56 -4.93
C GLU A 204 -7.48 -18.58 -3.75
N GLY A 205 -6.38 -18.40 -3.02
CA GLY A 205 -6.30 -17.55 -1.84
C GLY A 205 -6.75 -18.22 -0.53
N GLU A 206 -7.45 -19.35 -0.57
CA GLU A 206 -7.85 -20.05 0.66
C GLU A 206 -6.74 -20.93 1.25
N GLN A 207 -6.81 -21.17 2.55
CA GLN A 207 -5.91 -22.09 3.24
C GLN A 207 -6.25 -23.55 2.95
N PHE A 208 -5.22 -24.39 2.81
CA PHE A 208 -5.34 -25.83 2.86
C PHE A 208 -4.25 -26.49 3.71
N ILE A 209 -4.59 -27.67 4.25
CA ILE A 209 -3.76 -28.43 5.16
C ILE A 209 -3.71 -29.86 4.68
N ILE A 210 -2.49 -30.40 4.55
CA ILE A 210 -2.26 -31.80 4.22
C ILE A 210 -1.58 -32.47 5.42
N ALA A 211 -2.20 -33.51 5.95
CA ALA A 211 -1.71 -34.27 7.09
C ALA A 211 -1.28 -35.67 6.64
N CYS A 212 -0.05 -36.05 6.97
CA CYS A 212 0.54 -37.35 6.69
C CYS A 212 0.74 -38.09 8.01
N PHE A 213 0.22 -39.31 8.11
CA PHE A 213 0.27 -40.13 9.33
C PHE A 213 1.16 -41.34 9.10
N ALA A 214 2.14 -41.55 9.98
CA ALA A 214 3.01 -42.72 9.91
C ALA A 214 3.31 -43.29 11.29
N GLN A 215 3.50 -44.60 11.34
CA GLN A 215 4.03 -45.34 12.47
C GLN A 215 5.50 -45.67 12.21
N GLY A 216 6.35 -45.58 13.23
CA GLY A 216 7.75 -45.94 13.08
C GLY A 216 8.63 -45.48 14.24
N PRO A 217 9.95 -45.72 14.13
CA PRO A 217 10.91 -45.43 15.20
C PRO A 217 11.00 -43.94 15.58
N PRO A 218 11.57 -43.59 16.76
CA PRO A 218 11.54 -42.24 17.28
C PRO A 218 12.20 -41.15 16.40
N ASP A 219 13.13 -41.58 15.58
CA ASP A 219 14.05 -40.83 14.73
C ASP A 219 13.65 -40.80 13.25
N MET A 220 12.50 -41.37 12.88
CA MET A 220 12.00 -41.31 11.50
C MET A 220 11.82 -39.86 11.01
N GLN A 221 12.13 -39.63 9.73
CA GLN A 221 12.11 -38.31 9.11
C GLN A 221 10.97 -38.18 8.09
N PHE A 222 10.31 -37.02 8.08
CA PHE A 222 9.31 -36.66 7.08
C PHE A 222 9.89 -35.65 6.08
N ARG A 223 9.62 -35.85 4.80
CA ARG A 223 9.93 -34.90 3.72
C ARG A 223 8.71 -34.71 2.83
N TRP A 224 8.57 -33.50 2.31
CA TRP A 224 7.43 -33.11 1.48
C TRP A 224 7.89 -32.76 0.07
N PHE A 225 7.16 -33.24 -0.92
CA PHE A 225 7.45 -32.99 -2.33
C PHE A 225 6.19 -32.49 -3.07
N LYS A 226 6.39 -31.65 -4.07
CA LYS A 226 5.37 -31.18 -5.01
C LYS A 226 5.80 -31.50 -6.43
N ASP A 227 5.02 -32.34 -7.12
CA ASP A 227 5.35 -32.88 -8.45
C ASP A 227 6.79 -33.40 -8.54
N GLY A 228 7.21 -34.14 -7.51
CA GLY A 228 8.57 -34.70 -7.40
C GLY A 228 9.65 -33.72 -6.91
N ASN A 229 9.37 -32.43 -6.76
CA ASN A 229 10.35 -31.44 -6.28
C ASN A 229 10.24 -31.24 -4.77
N PRO A 230 11.35 -31.18 -4.02
CA PRO A 230 11.29 -30.94 -2.58
C PRO A 230 10.67 -29.58 -2.26
N ILE A 231 9.83 -29.54 -1.23
CA ILE A 231 9.25 -28.29 -0.73
C ILE A 231 10.23 -27.67 0.27
N ASN A 232 10.76 -26.50 -0.08
CA ASN A 232 11.63 -25.72 0.78
C ASN A 232 10.85 -24.54 1.40
N THR A 233 10.44 -24.71 2.66
CA THR A 233 9.67 -23.69 3.39
C THR A 233 10.49 -22.46 3.75
N SER A 234 11.82 -22.56 3.79
CA SER A 234 12.69 -21.43 4.18
C SER A 234 12.87 -20.38 3.09
N ILE A 235 12.76 -20.78 1.82
CA ILE A 235 12.94 -19.89 0.65
C ILE A 235 11.60 -19.29 0.21
N SER A 236 10.47 -19.88 0.61
CA SER A 236 9.18 -19.42 0.16
C SER A 236 8.86 -18.01 0.64
N THR A 237 8.35 -17.17 -0.26
CA THR A 237 7.92 -15.80 0.08
C THR A 237 6.53 -15.75 0.72
N ARG A 238 5.81 -16.87 0.76
CA ARG A 238 4.49 -17.01 1.38
C ARG A 238 4.56 -17.84 2.65
N ASN A 239 3.50 -17.78 3.45
CA ASN A 239 3.36 -18.56 4.66
C ASN A 239 3.05 -20.03 4.33
N ILE A 240 4.12 -20.81 4.21
CA ILE A 240 4.11 -22.27 4.10
C ILE A 240 4.97 -22.85 5.21
N TRP A 241 4.43 -23.82 5.95
CA TRP A 241 5.18 -24.42 7.06
C TRP A 241 4.82 -25.88 7.23
N THR A 242 5.76 -26.61 7.82
CA THR A 242 5.60 -28.01 8.18
C THR A 242 5.73 -28.17 9.68
N LYS A 243 4.93 -29.06 10.28
CA LYS A 243 5.01 -29.37 11.71
C LYS A 243 4.85 -30.86 11.93
N ILE A 244 5.79 -31.45 12.65
CA ILE A 244 5.71 -32.83 13.12
C ILE A 244 5.05 -32.82 14.50
N LYS A 245 3.87 -33.43 14.62
CA LYS A 245 3.22 -33.67 15.91
C LYS A 245 3.70 -35.01 16.47
N LYS A 246 4.23 -34.96 17.70
CA LYS A 246 4.59 -36.14 18.50
C LYS A 246 3.40 -36.47 19.40
N ASN A 247 2.92 -37.70 19.36
CA ASN A 247 2.03 -38.21 20.40
C ASN A 247 2.89 -38.84 21.51
N GLU A 248 2.76 -38.34 22.74
CA GLU A 248 3.62 -38.68 23.88
C GLU A 248 3.59 -40.17 24.30
N LYS A 249 2.62 -40.95 23.79
CA LYS A 249 2.43 -42.36 24.17
C LYS A 249 2.48 -43.36 23.01
N ASN A 250 2.62 -42.91 21.76
CA ASN A 250 2.39 -43.77 20.59
C ASN A 250 3.56 -43.71 19.58
N GLU A 251 3.85 -44.87 18.99
CA GLU A 251 4.73 -45.08 17.81
C GLU A 251 4.25 -44.33 16.55
N TYR A 252 3.12 -43.63 16.63
CA TYR A 252 2.51 -42.85 15.57
C TYR A 252 2.91 -41.38 15.65
N ARG A 253 3.42 -40.84 14.54
CA ARG A 253 3.60 -39.40 14.32
C ARG A 253 2.84 -38.92 13.11
N SER A 254 2.55 -37.64 13.11
CA SER A 254 2.02 -36.98 11.92
C SER A 254 2.86 -35.79 11.54
N SER A 255 3.04 -35.61 10.24
CA SER A 255 3.61 -34.40 9.64
C SER A 255 2.49 -33.64 8.95
N ILE A 256 2.41 -32.34 9.21
CA ILE A 256 1.37 -31.47 8.68
C ILE A 256 2.05 -30.42 7.80
N LEU A 257 1.65 -30.32 6.55
CA LEU A 257 1.99 -29.24 5.63
C LEU A 257 0.81 -28.27 5.58
N VAL A 258 1.08 -27.00 5.87
CA VAL A 258 0.08 -25.93 5.81
C VAL A 258 0.49 -24.89 4.78
N VAL A 259 -0.46 -24.56 3.90
CA VAL A 259 -0.37 -23.47 2.95
C VAL A 259 -1.50 -22.50 3.26
N GLU A 260 -1.16 -21.29 3.71
CA GLU A 260 -2.15 -20.31 4.16
C GLU A 260 -2.96 -19.68 3.01
N HIS A 261 -2.31 -19.45 1.87
CA HIS A 261 -2.94 -18.89 0.68
C HIS A 261 -2.63 -19.76 -0.53
N ALA A 262 -3.65 -20.47 -1.03
CA ALA A 262 -3.55 -21.31 -2.22
C ALA A 262 -3.24 -20.48 -3.47
N ASP A 263 -2.34 -20.97 -4.31
CA ASP A 263 -1.98 -20.43 -5.61
C ASP A 263 -2.36 -21.42 -6.70
N ILE A 264 -2.72 -20.97 -7.91
CA ILE A 264 -2.99 -21.87 -9.04
C ILE A 264 -1.85 -22.87 -9.29
N LEU A 265 -0.61 -22.47 -9.01
CA LEU A 265 0.59 -23.29 -9.18
C LEU A 265 0.75 -24.39 -8.11
N ASP A 266 -0.07 -24.37 -7.07
CA ASP A 266 -0.19 -25.45 -6.08
C ASP A 266 -0.92 -26.67 -6.64
N SER A 267 -1.70 -26.49 -7.71
CA SER A 267 -2.33 -27.60 -8.42
C SER A 267 -1.28 -28.63 -8.84
N GLY A 268 -1.54 -29.90 -8.57
CA GLY A 268 -0.61 -30.99 -8.82
C GLY A 268 -0.61 -32.04 -7.71
N LYS A 269 0.47 -32.82 -7.66
CA LYS A 269 0.62 -33.96 -6.77
C LYS A 269 1.53 -33.60 -5.59
N PHE A 270 0.97 -33.60 -4.38
CA PHE A 270 1.74 -33.50 -3.14
C PHE A 270 2.09 -34.89 -2.64
N THR A 271 3.36 -35.11 -2.28
CA THR A 271 3.86 -36.40 -1.79
C THR A 271 4.49 -36.21 -0.42
N CYS A 272 4.03 -37.02 0.53
CA CYS A 272 4.70 -37.21 1.81
C CYS A 272 5.64 -38.41 1.70
N GLN A 273 6.93 -38.18 1.98
CA GLN A 273 7.92 -39.23 2.12
C GLN A 273 8.25 -39.39 3.61
N VAL A 274 8.22 -40.62 4.09
CA VAL A 274 8.68 -40.99 5.42
C VAL A 274 9.87 -41.92 5.26
N SER A 275 10.95 -41.62 5.99
CA SER A 275 12.21 -42.36 5.89
C SER A 275 12.77 -42.74 7.25
N ASP A 276 13.33 -43.94 7.32
CA ASP A 276 14.10 -44.47 8.43
C ASP A 276 15.37 -45.12 7.85
N HIS A 277 16.50 -44.43 7.97
CA HIS A 277 17.78 -44.79 7.33
C HIS A 277 17.64 -45.17 5.84
N SER A 278 17.77 -46.47 5.54
CA SER A 278 17.75 -47.05 4.19
C SER A 278 16.33 -47.31 3.66
N TYR A 279 15.30 -47.16 4.51
CA TYR A 279 13.90 -47.43 4.17
C TYR A 279 13.12 -46.15 3.94
N GLN A 280 12.31 -46.16 2.88
CA GLN A 280 11.51 -45.01 2.49
C GLN A 280 10.14 -45.47 1.99
N GLN A 281 9.09 -44.79 2.45
CA GLN A 281 7.72 -44.97 1.97
C GLN A 281 7.14 -43.63 1.55
N CYS A 282 6.38 -43.64 0.45
CA CYS A 282 5.80 -42.46 -0.13
C CYS A 282 4.28 -42.65 -0.32
N GLN A 283 3.51 -41.61 0.01
CA GLN A 283 2.09 -41.50 -0.33
C GLN A 283 1.82 -40.12 -0.91
N SER A 284 0.87 -40.03 -1.83
CA SER A 284 0.57 -38.79 -2.53
C SER A 284 -0.91 -38.50 -2.61
N VAL A 285 -1.25 -37.21 -2.68
CA VAL A 285 -2.60 -36.70 -2.97
C VAL A 285 -2.54 -35.71 -4.13
N ALA A 286 -3.54 -35.73 -4.99
CA ALA A 286 -3.69 -34.76 -6.07
C ALA A 286 -4.61 -33.62 -5.60
N LEU A 287 -4.20 -32.39 -5.87
CA LEU A 287 -4.91 -31.17 -5.49
C LEU A 287 -5.17 -30.33 -6.75
N THR A 288 -6.37 -29.76 -6.88
CA THR A 288 -6.67 -28.77 -7.92
C THR A 288 -7.02 -27.44 -7.28
N VAL A 289 -6.32 -26.36 -7.63
CA VAL A 289 -6.67 -25.01 -7.18
C VAL A 289 -7.45 -24.30 -8.28
N LEU A 290 -8.60 -23.74 -7.92
CA LEU A 290 -9.48 -23.02 -8.83
C LEU A 290 -9.25 -21.51 -8.70
N PRO A 291 -8.73 -20.83 -9.73
CA PRO A 291 -8.67 -19.39 -9.75
C PRO A 291 -10.04 -18.78 -9.93
N LEU A 292 -10.17 -17.49 -9.61
CA LEU A 292 -11.34 -16.74 -10.05
C LEU A 292 -11.38 -16.65 -11.59
N PRO A 293 -12.58 -16.57 -12.21
CA PRO A 293 -12.68 -16.47 -13.65
C PRO A 293 -11.99 -15.20 -14.18
N GLU A 294 -11.10 -15.33 -15.16
CA GLU A 294 -10.47 -14.19 -15.83
C GLU A 294 -11.16 -13.97 -17.17
N VAL A 295 -12.01 -12.94 -17.23
CA VAL A 295 -12.82 -12.60 -18.40
C VAL A 295 -12.03 -11.66 -19.30
N ILE A 296 -11.76 -12.11 -20.52
CA ILE A 296 -11.09 -11.33 -21.56
C ILE A 296 -12.17 -10.77 -22.50
N MET A 297 -12.22 -9.46 -22.59
CA MET A 297 -13.11 -8.73 -23.50
C MET A 297 -12.38 -7.51 -24.04
N LYS A 298 -12.69 -7.12 -25.28
CA LYS A 298 -12.22 -5.88 -25.86
C LYS A 298 -12.76 -4.69 -25.05
N PRO A 299 -11.94 -3.71 -24.64
CA PRO A 299 -12.39 -2.65 -23.73
C PRO A 299 -13.30 -1.62 -24.42
N SER A 300 -13.05 -1.33 -25.70
CA SER A 300 -13.84 -0.34 -26.46
C SER A 300 -13.94 -0.69 -27.93
N VAL A 301 -15.09 -0.41 -28.54
CA VAL A 301 -15.29 -0.50 -29.99
C VAL A 301 -16.02 0.73 -30.48
N THR A 302 -15.46 1.40 -31.49
CA THR A 302 -16.09 2.55 -32.13
C THR A 302 -16.79 2.12 -33.40
N VAL A 303 -18.05 2.53 -33.57
CA VAL A 303 -18.89 2.25 -34.74
C VAL A 303 -19.69 3.48 -35.17
N LYS A 304 -20.24 3.45 -36.37
CA LYS A 304 -21.14 4.51 -36.86
C LYS A 304 -22.60 4.19 -36.51
N PRO A 305 -23.48 5.20 -36.47
CA PRO A 305 -24.91 4.98 -36.29
C PRO A 305 -25.45 4.01 -37.36
N GLY A 306 -26.12 2.94 -36.91
CA GLY A 306 -26.72 1.91 -37.76
C GLY A 306 -25.84 0.68 -38.03
N ASP A 307 -24.60 0.67 -37.55
CA ASP A 307 -23.70 -0.48 -37.71
C ASP A 307 -24.13 -1.69 -36.85
N ASN A 308 -23.61 -2.88 -37.21
CA ASN A 308 -23.75 -4.10 -36.42
C ASN A 308 -22.46 -4.39 -35.66
N VAL A 309 -22.58 -4.82 -34.40
CA VAL A 309 -21.45 -5.07 -33.49
C VAL A 309 -21.49 -6.51 -33.00
N THR A 310 -20.34 -7.17 -33.05
CA THR A 310 -20.12 -8.50 -32.45
C THR A 310 -19.16 -8.35 -31.29
N ILE A 311 -19.59 -8.75 -30.11
CA ILE A 311 -18.83 -8.63 -28.86
C ILE A 311 -18.48 -10.03 -28.39
N MET A 312 -17.19 -10.31 -28.27
CA MET A 312 -16.70 -11.59 -27.77
C MET A 312 -16.27 -11.48 -26.31
N CYS A 313 -16.76 -12.40 -25.49
CA CYS A 313 -16.37 -12.59 -24.09
C CYS A 313 -15.67 -13.94 -23.98
N PHE A 314 -14.37 -13.98 -23.69
CA PHE A 314 -13.60 -15.21 -23.55
C PHE A 314 -13.15 -15.41 -22.11
N LEU A 315 -12.91 -16.67 -21.73
CA LEU A 315 -12.24 -16.99 -20.47
C LEU A 315 -10.81 -17.40 -20.76
N LYS A 316 -9.85 -16.78 -20.07
CA LYS A 316 -8.45 -17.17 -20.18
C LYS A 316 -8.18 -18.57 -19.62
N ASN A 317 -8.97 -18.94 -18.62
CA ASN A 317 -8.81 -20.15 -17.84
C ASN A 317 -9.89 -21.17 -18.20
N GLU A 318 -9.51 -22.34 -18.72
CA GLU A 318 -10.42 -23.41 -19.18
C GLU A 318 -11.07 -24.22 -18.02
N PHE A 319 -11.51 -23.56 -16.95
CA PHE A 319 -12.05 -24.23 -15.76
C PHE A 319 -13.59 -24.21 -15.76
N THR A 320 -14.20 -25.33 -16.15
CA THR A 320 -15.63 -25.72 -15.96
C THR A 320 -16.70 -25.00 -16.79
N LYS A 321 -17.92 -25.58 -16.81
CA LYS A 321 -19.11 -24.99 -17.44
C LYS A 321 -19.46 -23.68 -16.75
N PHE A 322 -19.79 -22.69 -17.55
CA PHE A 322 -20.03 -21.33 -17.12
C PHE A 322 -21.50 -20.96 -17.28
N GLY A 323 -22.04 -20.13 -16.38
CA GLY A 323 -23.32 -19.45 -16.59
C GLY A 323 -23.05 -18.05 -17.13
N ASN A 324 -23.23 -17.83 -18.45
CA ASN A 324 -23.01 -16.51 -19.05
C ASN A 324 -24.26 -15.67 -18.85
N THR A 325 -24.09 -14.53 -18.18
CA THR A 325 -25.13 -13.50 -18.09
C THR A 325 -24.61 -12.20 -18.67
N TRP A 326 -25.14 -11.83 -19.83
CA TRP A 326 -24.97 -10.51 -20.41
C TRP A 326 -25.89 -9.52 -19.70
N LEU A 327 -25.30 -8.43 -19.21
CA LEU A 327 -25.99 -7.35 -18.52
C LEU A 327 -25.82 -6.06 -19.33
N ASP A 328 -26.91 -5.30 -19.43
CA ASP A 328 -26.92 -3.95 -20.02
C ASP A 328 -26.47 -2.89 -19.00
N SER A 329 -26.35 -1.64 -19.44
CA SER A 329 -25.90 -0.47 -18.64
C SER A 329 -26.70 -0.28 -17.35
N ASP A 330 -27.99 -0.63 -17.35
CA ASP A 330 -28.89 -0.59 -16.18
C ASP A 330 -28.84 -1.84 -15.29
N MET A 331 -27.84 -2.71 -15.48
CA MET A 331 -27.71 -4.02 -14.81
C MET A 331 -28.87 -4.99 -15.08
N HIS A 332 -29.61 -4.78 -16.16
CA HIS A 332 -30.67 -5.69 -16.59
C HIS A 332 -30.11 -6.83 -17.44
N LEU A 333 -30.69 -8.02 -17.32
CA LEU A 333 -30.42 -9.14 -18.22
C LEU A 333 -30.76 -8.73 -19.66
N VAL A 334 -29.79 -8.84 -20.57
CA VAL A 334 -30.01 -8.57 -22.00
C VAL A 334 -31.09 -9.54 -22.50
N LYS A 335 -32.24 -8.99 -22.90
CA LYS A 335 -33.35 -9.76 -23.46
C LYS A 335 -33.01 -10.17 -24.88
N MET A 336 -33.16 -11.45 -25.19
CA MET A 336 -33.04 -11.95 -26.55
C MET A 336 -34.16 -11.39 -27.43
N ASP A 337 -33.79 -10.70 -28.51
CA ASP A 337 -34.70 -10.21 -29.55
C ASP A 337 -34.02 -10.33 -30.93
N LYS A 338 -34.71 -10.01 -32.03
CA LYS A 338 -34.19 -10.04 -33.40
C LYS A 338 -32.94 -9.18 -33.60
N ASN A 339 -32.82 -8.09 -32.83
CA ASN A 339 -31.73 -7.13 -32.93
C ASN A 339 -30.58 -7.40 -31.95
N VAL A 340 -30.82 -8.08 -30.83
CA VAL A 340 -29.81 -8.37 -29.81
C VAL A 340 -29.93 -9.81 -29.33
N TYR A 341 -28.92 -10.63 -29.55
CA TYR A 341 -28.90 -12.02 -29.12
C TYR A 341 -27.46 -12.52 -28.85
N TRP A 342 -27.32 -13.59 -28.07
CA TRP A 342 -26.01 -14.16 -27.74
C TRP A 342 -25.94 -15.68 -27.90
N GLU A 343 -24.73 -16.19 -28.10
CA GLU A 343 -24.43 -17.62 -28.26
C GLU A 343 -23.29 -18.03 -27.32
N ASP A 344 -23.45 -19.15 -26.62
CA ASP A 344 -22.39 -19.71 -25.78
C ASP A 344 -21.41 -20.55 -26.61
N LEU A 345 -20.11 -20.26 -26.45
CA LEU A 345 -19.05 -21.04 -27.05
C LEU A 345 -18.68 -22.21 -26.13
N HIS A 346 -18.76 -23.44 -26.64
CA HIS A 346 -18.40 -24.63 -25.88
C HIS A 346 -16.95 -24.55 -25.38
N ARG A 347 -16.76 -24.53 -24.05
CA ARG A 347 -15.47 -24.47 -23.31
C ARG A 347 -14.67 -23.16 -23.40
N GLY A 348 -15.23 -22.05 -23.90
CA GLY A 348 -14.41 -20.88 -24.19
C GLY A 348 -14.99 -19.48 -23.96
N GLY A 349 -16.31 -19.31 -23.79
CA GLY A 349 -16.87 -17.97 -23.64
C GLY A 349 -18.31 -17.79 -24.16
N SER A 350 -18.66 -16.56 -24.52
CA SER A 350 -19.96 -16.17 -25.10
C SER A 350 -19.77 -15.06 -26.13
N VAL A 351 -20.61 -15.02 -27.17
CA VAL A 351 -20.60 -13.99 -28.20
C VAL A 351 -21.96 -13.29 -28.22
N LEU A 352 -21.95 -11.96 -28.08
CA LEU A 352 -23.13 -11.11 -28.16
C LEU A 352 -23.16 -10.40 -29.53
N TYR A 353 -24.29 -10.52 -30.23
CA TYR A 353 -24.57 -9.85 -31.49
C TYR A 353 -25.56 -8.73 -31.27
N VAL A 354 -25.20 -7.51 -31.70
CA VAL A 354 -26.03 -6.30 -31.62
C VAL A 354 -26.19 -5.74 -33.03
N LYS A 355 -27.42 -5.63 -33.52
CA LYS A 355 -27.74 -5.11 -34.86
C LYS A 355 -28.32 -3.71 -34.78
N ASN A 356 -27.97 -2.87 -35.76
CA ASN A 356 -28.51 -1.51 -35.94
C ASN A 356 -28.35 -0.64 -34.66
N ILE A 357 -27.12 -0.48 -34.18
CA ILE A 357 -26.86 0.29 -32.96
C ILE A 357 -26.93 1.81 -33.24
N THR A 358 -27.72 2.54 -32.46
CA THR A 358 -27.98 3.97 -32.67
C THR A 358 -27.41 4.87 -31.57
N SER A 359 -27.09 4.31 -30.41
CA SER A 359 -26.57 5.04 -29.25
C SER A 359 -25.42 4.28 -28.60
N SER A 360 -24.51 5.02 -27.98
CA SER A 360 -23.38 4.43 -27.24
C SER A 360 -23.87 3.72 -25.99
N VAL A 361 -23.46 2.46 -25.80
CA VAL A 361 -23.94 1.57 -24.72
C VAL A 361 -22.76 0.80 -24.10
N GLU A 362 -22.81 0.57 -22.80
CA GLU A 362 -21.90 -0.34 -22.09
C GLU A 362 -22.54 -1.72 -21.92
N TYR A 363 -21.84 -2.77 -22.38
CA TYR A 363 -22.24 -4.15 -22.15
C TYR A 363 -21.30 -4.81 -21.15
N ARG A 364 -21.86 -5.70 -20.31
CA ARG A 364 -21.12 -6.44 -19.30
C ARG A 364 -21.32 -7.93 -19.46
N CYS A 365 -20.22 -8.69 -19.46
CA CYS A 365 -20.24 -10.15 -19.38
C CYS A 365 -19.86 -10.58 -17.97
N GLU A 366 -20.74 -11.32 -17.30
CA GLU A 366 -20.46 -11.89 -15.98
C GLU A 366 -20.06 -13.37 -16.08
N ALA A 367 -19.04 -13.69 -15.30
CA ALA A 367 -18.45 -14.99 -15.10
C ALA A 367 -18.57 -15.56 -13.72
N SER A 368 -18.85 -16.86 -13.64
CA SER A 368 -18.96 -17.58 -12.37
C SER A 368 -18.30 -18.96 -12.43
N ASN A 369 -17.54 -19.29 -11.39
CA ASN A 369 -17.12 -20.64 -11.04
C ASN A 369 -17.21 -20.83 -9.51
N TRP A 370 -16.78 -21.97 -8.98
CA TRP A 370 -16.81 -22.23 -7.54
C TRP A 370 -15.88 -21.33 -6.71
N ALA A 371 -14.86 -20.74 -7.31
CA ALA A 371 -13.99 -19.77 -6.64
C ALA A 371 -14.63 -18.38 -6.51
N GLY A 372 -15.63 -18.07 -7.34
CA GLY A 372 -16.42 -16.85 -7.23
C GLY A 372 -16.86 -16.29 -8.58
N ARG A 373 -17.18 -15.00 -8.56
CA ARG A 373 -17.68 -14.26 -9.73
C ARG A 373 -16.75 -13.12 -10.14
N ARG A 374 -16.66 -12.90 -11.45
CA ARG A 374 -15.90 -11.82 -12.09
C ARG A 374 -16.66 -11.31 -13.30
N ASN A 375 -16.38 -10.09 -13.73
CA ASN A 375 -17.02 -9.51 -14.91
C ASN A 375 -16.02 -8.69 -15.72
N ALA A 376 -16.34 -8.48 -16.98
CA ALA A 376 -15.66 -7.53 -17.85
C ALA A 376 -16.71 -6.68 -18.56
N THR A 377 -16.35 -5.43 -18.85
CA THR A 377 -17.21 -4.50 -19.59
C THR A 377 -16.55 -4.07 -20.89
N ILE A 378 -17.41 -3.75 -21.86
CA ILE A 378 -17.04 -3.15 -23.13
C ILE A 378 -17.89 -1.92 -23.34
N PHE A 379 -17.24 -0.84 -23.75
CA PHE A 379 -17.92 0.37 -24.18
C PHE A 379 -18.04 0.37 -25.71
N VAL A 380 -19.28 0.30 -26.21
CA VAL A 380 -19.56 0.46 -27.64
C VAL A 380 -19.88 1.93 -27.90
N GLU A 381 -18.97 2.62 -28.56
CA GLU A 381 -19.08 4.03 -28.88
C GLU A 381 -19.69 4.21 -30.27
N VAL A 382 -20.86 4.84 -30.34
CA VAL A 382 -21.46 5.30 -31.59
C VAL A 382 -20.96 6.71 -31.86
N LEU A 383 -20.08 6.83 -32.85
CA LEU A 383 -19.43 8.09 -33.21
C LEU A 383 -20.15 8.75 -34.40
N ASP A 384 -20.76 9.90 -34.16
CA ASP A 384 -21.24 10.78 -35.22
C ASP A 384 -20.14 11.74 -35.66
N THR A 385 -19.53 11.43 -36.81
CA THR A 385 -18.42 12.21 -37.38
C THR A 385 -18.78 13.65 -37.72
N ASN A 386 -20.07 14.00 -37.77
CA ASN A 386 -20.51 15.36 -38.07
C ASN A 386 -20.49 16.28 -36.84
N VAL A 387 -20.52 15.71 -35.63
CA VAL A 387 -20.69 16.46 -34.37
C VAL A 387 -19.43 16.42 -33.51
N THR A 388 -18.71 15.31 -33.50
CA THR A 388 -17.55 15.10 -32.62
C THR A 388 -16.24 15.13 -33.39
N ALA A 389 -15.26 15.89 -32.90
CA ALA A 389 -13.89 15.81 -33.40
C ALA A 389 -13.34 14.39 -33.22
N TYR A 390 -12.64 13.87 -34.21
CA TYR A 390 -12.17 12.48 -34.24
C TYR A 390 -10.78 12.35 -34.83
N CYS A 391 -10.08 11.26 -34.49
CA CYS A 391 -8.87 10.84 -35.17
C CYS A 391 -9.22 9.84 -36.29
N PRO A 392 -8.68 10.01 -37.52
CA PRO A 392 -8.95 9.11 -38.63
C PRO A 392 -8.36 7.72 -38.35
N ALA A 393 -8.92 6.70 -39.02
CA ALA A 393 -8.36 5.35 -38.97
C ALA A 393 -6.90 5.36 -39.47
N ASP A 394 -6.01 4.71 -38.72
CA ASP A 394 -4.57 4.68 -38.97
C ASP A 394 -4.05 3.24 -38.87
N GLY A 395 -3.89 2.58 -40.02
CA GLY A 395 -3.49 1.18 -40.10
C GLY A 395 -4.50 0.23 -39.43
N VAL A 396 -4.11 -0.38 -38.30
CA VAL A 396 -4.96 -1.29 -37.51
C VAL A 396 -5.86 -0.52 -36.53
N TRP A 397 -5.59 0.76 -36.29
CA TRP A 397 -6.34 1.58 -35.33
C TRP A 397 -7.64 2.10 -35.95
N PRO A 398 -8.81 1.79 -35.37
CA PRO A 398 -10.09 2.27 -35.87
C PRO A 398 -10.27 3.77 -35.63
N LEU A 399 -11.16 4.38 -36.42
CA LEU A 399 -11.67 5.73 -36.21
C LEU A 399 -12.14 5.89 -34.75
N THR A 400 -11.74 6.98 -34.07
CA THR A 400 -12.02 7.17 -32.63
C THR A 400 -12.26 8.63 -32.30
N GLY A 401 -13.23 8.91 -31.43
CA GLY A 401 -13.54 10.27 -30.99
C GLY A 401 -12.42 10.90 -30.16
N ALA A 402 -12.33 12.22 -30.16
CA ALA A 402 -11.36 12.96 -29.36
C ALA A 402 -11.61 12.74 -27.85
N GLY A 403 -10.54 12.49 -27.10
CA GLY A 403 -10.58 12.14 -25.67
C GLY A 403 -10.87 10.66 -25.38
N LYS A 404 -10.97 9.81 -26.41
CA LYS A 404 -11.28 8.38 -26.30
C LYS A 404 -10.11 7.51 -26.72
N SER A 405 -10.11 6.26 -26.28
CA SER A 405 -9.07 5.28 -26.59
C SER A 405 -9.61 4.15 -27.47
N ALA A 406 -8.93 3.93 -28.59
CA ALA A 406 -9.11 2.76 -29.42
C ALA A 406 -8.43 1.56 -28.80
N SER A 407 -8.96 0.37 -29.07
CA SER A 407 -8.30 -0.89 -28.71
C SER A 407 -8.21 -1.85 -29.90
N VAL A 408 -7.09 -2.57 -29.98
CA VAL A 408 -6.79 -3.55 -31.04
C VAL A 408 -6.16 -4.78 -30.41
N GLU A 409 -6.31 -5.94 -31.05
CA GLU A 409 -5.66 -7.17 -30.59
C GLU A 409 -4.14 -7.05 -30.67
N CYS A 410 -3.45 -7.71 -29.74
CA CYS A 410 -1.99 -7.74 -29.74
C CYS A 410 -1.44 -8.39 -31.03
N PRO A 411 -0.24 -7.96 -31.50
CA PRO A 411 0.42 -8.57 -32.66
C PRO A 411 0.69 -10.07 -32.46
N LYS A 412 0.88 -10.81 -33.56
CA LYS A 412 1.25 -12.23 -33.51
C LYS A 412 2.56 -12.44 -32.73
N ASN A 413 2.66 -13.58 -32.03
CA ASN A 413 3.77 -13.96 -31.12
C ASN A 413 3.83 -13.15 -29.80
N ARG A 414 2.71 -12.54 -29.42
CA ARG A 414 2.51 -11.87 -28.13
C ARG A 414 1.31 -12.45 -27.43
N SER A 415 1.29 -12.24 -26.11
CA SER A 415 0.23 -12.70 -25.23
C SER A 415 -1.14 -12.23 -25.72
N THR A 416 -2.14 -13.09 -25.54
CA THR A 416 -3.53 -12.76 -25.83
C THR A 416 -3.98 -11.57 -24.96
N GLY A 417 -4.29 -10.46 -25.61
CA GLY A 417 -4.60 -9.19 -24.96
C GLY A 417 -4.95 -8.10 -25.97
N TYR A 418 -5.08 -6.86 -25.49
CA TYR A 418 -5.40 -5.70 -26.32
C TYR A 418 -4.40 -4.56 -26.10
N ALA A 419 -3.86 -4.03 -27.19
CA ALA A 419 -3.14 -2.75 -27.20
C ALA A 419 -4.14 -1.60 -27.29
N SER A 420 -3.77 -0.44 -26.75
CA SER A 420 -4.63 0.74 -26.76
C SER A 420 -3.94 1.98 -27.32
N ARG A 421 -4.70 2.90 -27.89
CA ARG A 421 -4.17 4.16 -28.39
C ARG A 421 -5.21 5.25 -28.17
N THR A 422 -4.77 6.41 -27.67
CA THR A 422 -5.69 7.49 -27.29
C THR A 422 -5.66 8.60 -28.32
N CYS A 423 -6.84 9.08 -28.71
CA CYS A 423 -7.01 10.26 -29.55
C CYS A 423 -7.19 11.48 -28.65
N VAL A 424 -6.42 12.54 -28.85
CA VAL A 424 -6.51 13.78 -28.08
C VAL A 424 -6.80 14.99 -28.95
N LEU A 425 -7.50 15.97 -28.39
CA LEU A 425 -7.69 17.28 -29.00
C LEU A 425 -6.60 18.22 -28.47
N THR A 426 -5.74 18.69 -29.36
CA THR A 426 -4.66 19.63 -29.02
C THR A 426 -5.21 21.04 -28.80
N ALA A 427 -4.42 21.92 -28.16
CA ALA A 427 -4.80 23.31 -27.92
C ALA A 427 -5.10 24.12 -29.20
N SER A 428 -4.64 23.64 -30.36
CA SER A 428 -4.94 24.19 -31.69
C SER A 428 -6.23 23.63 -32.31
N ASN A 429 -7.07 22.92 -31.55
CA ASN A 429 -8.28 22.23 -32.01
C ASN A 429 -8.04 21.17 -33.11
N VAL A 430 -6.81 20.66 -33.21
CA VAL A 430 -6.47 19.55 -34.12
C VAL A 430 -6.47 18.25 -33.35
N THR A 431 -7.05 17.20 -33.91
CA THR A 431 -7.02 15.87 -33.32
C THR A 431 -5.72 15.16 -33.68
N GLU A 432 -5.07 14.57 -32.68
CA GLU A 432 -3.82 13.82 -32.86
C GLU A 432 -3.87 12.50 -32.10
N TRP A 433 -3.31 11.47 -32.70
CA TRP A 433 -3.11 10.18 -32.06
C TRP A 433 -1.89 10.21 -31.14
N LEU A 434 -2.08 9.87 -29.87
CA LEU A 434 -0.96 9.60 -28.95
C LEU A 434 -0.21 8.31 -29.35
N THR A 435 0.96 8.11 -28.73
CA THR A 435 1.72 6.86 -28.83
C THR A 435 0.87 5.68 -28.38
N ALA A 436 0.89 4.60 -29.15
CA ALA A 436 0.17 3.38 -28.82
C ALA A 436 0.79 2.68 -27.61
N ASP A 437 -0.04 2.17 -26.71
CA ASP A 437 0.33 1.45 -25.51
C ASP A 437 0.16 -0.06 -25.71
N TYR A 438 1.29 -0.77 -25.75
CA TYR A 438 1.40 -2.23 -25.84
C TYR A 438 1.78 -2.90 -24.51
N ALA A 439 1.61 -2.24 -23.36
CA ALA A 439 1.94 -2.80 -22.04
C ALA A 439 1.20 -4.11 -21.72
N ARG A 440 0.07 -4.39 -22.37
CA ARG A 440 -0.69 -5.64 -22.24
C ARG A 440 -0.32 -6.72 -23.27
N CYS A 441 0.67 -6.46 -24.12
CA CYS A 441 1.11 -7.34 -25.20
C CYS A 441 2.51 -7.89 -24.94
N ALA A 442 2.66 -8.64 -23.84
CA ALA A 442 3.93 -9.23 -23.43
C ALA A 442 4.40 -10.34 -24.41
N PRO A 443 5.71 -10.63 -24.49
CA PRO A 443 6.20 -11.81 -25.20
C PRO A 443 5.64 -13.12 -24.62
N ASP A 444 5.22 -14.06 -25.46
CA ASP A 444 4.61 -15.33 -25.00
C ASP A 444 5.51 -16.11 -24.05
N ASP A 445 6.82 -16.13 -24.32
CA ASP A 445 7.81 -16.80 -23.49
C ASP A 445 7.97 -16.20 -22.09
N LEU A 446 7.67 -14.91 -21.92
CA LEU A 446 7.75 -14.25 -20.61
C LEU A 446 6.80 -14.91 -19.61
N SER A 447 5.61 -15.32 -20.04
CA SER A 447 4.63 -15.99 -19.18
C SER A 447 5.18 -17.32 -18.63
N LYS A 448 5.82 -18.12 -19.49
CA LYS A 448 6.42 -19.41 -19.13
C LYS A 448 7.60 -19.24 -18.17
N ILE A 449 8.48 -18.28 -18.44
CA ILE A 449 9.62 -17.95 -17.56
C ILE A 449 9.11 -17.47 -16.20
N THR A 450 8.13 -16.58 -16.19
CA THR A 450 7.52 -16.02 -14.97
C THR A 450 6.87 -17.13 -14.14
N MET A 451 6.11 -18.03 -14.75
CA MET A 451 5.50 -19.17 -14.05
C MET A 451 6.54 -20.10 -13.44
N ASN A 452 7.65 -20.38 -14.14
CA ASN A 452 8.73 -21.22 -13.62
C ASN A 452 9.45 -20.57 -12.43
N PHE A 453 9.71 -19.26 -12.50
CA PHE A 453 10.31 -18.52 -11.38
C PHE A 453 9.35 -18.45 -10.19
N ARG A 454 8.06 -18.17 -10.43
CA ARG A 454 7.03 -18.12 -9.38
C ARG A 454 6.93 -19.45 -8.62
N LYS A 455 7.06 -20.61 -9.27
CA LYS A 455 7.14 -21.91 -8.58
C LYS A 455 8.26 -21.95 -7.52
N LYS A 456 9.45 -21.40 -7.82
CA LYS A 456 10.54 -21.29 -6.83
C LYS A 456 10.16 -20.38 -5.66
N THR A 457 9.55 -19.23 -5.93
CA THR A 457 9.08 -18.30 -4.88
C THR A 457 8.03 -18.92 -3.96
N LEU A 458 7.24 -19.88 -4.45
CA LEU A 458 6.27 -20.66 -3.67
C LEU A 458 6.91 -21.78 -2.82
N GLY A 459 8.24 -21.93 -2.86
CA GLY A 459 8.99 -22.96 -2.15
C GLY A 459 9.10 -24.30 -2.88
N TYR A 460 8.67 -24.38 -4.15
CA TYR A 460 8.82 -25.59 -4.96
C TYR A 460 10.20 -25.59 -5.60
N ASP A 461 11.19 -26.01 -4.81
CA ASP A 461 12.59 -25.88 -5.15
C ASP A 461 12.99 -26.93 -6.19
N ARG A 462 13.18 -26.46 -7.43
CA ARG A 462 13.86 -27.22 -8.47
C ARG A 462 15.34 -26.90 -8.37
N ILE A 463 16.17 -27.93 -8.22
CA ILE A 463 17.64 -27.87 -8.06
C ILE A 463 18.32 -26.95 -9.10
N ASN A 464 17.69 -26.74 -10.27
CA ASN A 464 18.28 -25.99 -11.39
C ASN A 464 17.71 -24.58 -11.65
N VAL A 465 16.72 -24.10 -10.90
CA VAL A 465 16.15 -22.75 -11.14
C VAL A 465 16.78 -21.76 -10.17
N THR A 466 17.56 -20.81 -10.69
CA THR A 466 18.15 -19.69 -9.93
C THR A 466 17.75 -18.38 -10.59
N ALA A 467 17.72 -17.27 -9.84
CA ALA A 467 17.44 -15.95 -10.39
C ALA A 467 18.38 -15.65 -11.57
N ALA A 468 19.67 -15.99 -11.43
CA ALA A 468 20.64 -15.79 -12.51
C ALA A 468 20.31 -16.56 -13.79
N LYS A 469 20.01 -17.87 -13.69
CA LYS A 469 19.62 -18.67 -14.85
C LYS A 469 18.33 -18.17 -15.49
N THR A 470 17.37 -17.76 -14.67
CA THR A 470 16.09 -17.22 -15.12
C THR A 470 16.26 -15.90 -15.88
N LEU A 471 17.07 -14.96 -15.36
CA LEU A 471 17.35 -13.70 -16.04
C LEU A 471 18.14 -13.91 -17.34
N ASN A 472 19.13 -14.81 -17.35
CA ASN A 472 19.85 -15.14 -18.58
C ASN A 472 18.95 -15.78 -19.64
N SER A 473 18.04 -16.68 -19.23
CA SER A 473 17.04 -17.24 -20.14
C SER A 473 16.09 -16.19 -20.70
N LEU A 474 15.68 -15.22 -19.87
CA LEU A 474 14.84 -14.11 -20.31
C LEU A 474 15.59 -13.22 -21.30
N PHE A 475 16.83 -12.84 -20.99
CA PHE A 475 17.66 -12.02 -21.87
C PHE A 475 17.84 -12.67 -23.25
N ASN A 476 18.18 -13.96 -23.30
CA ASN A 476 18.36 -14.68 -24.57
C ASN A 476 17.07 -14.69 -25.42
N ASN A 477 15.90 -14.82 -24.79
CA ASN A 477 14.62 -14.77 -25.51
C ASN A 477 14.30 -13.36 -26.00
N LEU A 478 14.56 -12.35 -25.18
CA LEU A 478 14.34 -10.95 -25.56
C LEU A 478 15.28 -10.53 -26.69
N GLN A 479 16.53 -11.02 -26.71
CA GLN A 479 17.50 -10.72 -27.76
C GLN A 479 17.04 -11.18 -29.16
N GLY A 480 16.21 -12.22 -29.25
CA GLY A 480 15.59 -12.67 -30.50
C GLY A 480 14.48 -11.74 -31.03
N THR A 481 14.05 -10.74 -30.26
CA THR A 481 12.95 -9.84 -30.61
C THR A 481 13.48 -8.67 -31.43
N THR A 482 13.19 -8.65 -32.73
CA THR A 482 13.74 -7.67 -33.69
C THR A 482 13.12 -6.27 -33.57
N LYS A 483 11.92 -6.13 -32.99
CA LYS A 483 11.21 -4.86 -32.82
C LYS A 483 10.45 -4.84 -31.48
N TRP A 484 10.77 -3.86 -30.64
CA TRP A 484 10.02 -3.54 -29.42
C TRP A 484 8.86 -2.60 -29.78
N TYR A 485 7.67 -2.89 -29.27
CA TYR A 485 6.54 -1.98 -29.35
C TYR A 485 6.51 -1.06 -28.14
N PRO A 486 5.91 0.15 -28.27
CA PRO A 486 5.92 1.06 -27.15
C PRO A 486 5.15 0.53 -25.94
N GLY A 487 5.79 0.49 -24.77
CA GLY A 487 5.20 -0.03 -23.51
C GLY A 487 5.38 -1.55 -23.29
N GLU A 488 5.89 -2.29 -24.27
CA GLU A 488 6.11 -3.75 -24.15
C GLU A 488 7.12 -4.14 -23.05
N GLY A 489 7.99 -3.21 -22.64
CA GLY A 489 8.94 -3.42 -21.54
C GLY A 489 8.29 -3.46 -20.17
N GLU A 490 7.06 -2.96 -20.00
CA GLU A 490 6.42 -2.83 -18.68
C GLU A 490 6.20 -4.18 -17.96
N PRO A 491 5.73 -5.26 -18.60
CA PRO A 491 5.66 -6.60 -18.00
C PRO A 491 7.03 -7.17 -17.63
N VAL A 492 8.08 -6.81 -18.37
CA VAL A 492 9.46 -7.24 -18.07
C VAL A 492 9.96 -6.55 -16.80
N ILE A 493 9.62 -5.26 -16.62
CA ILE A 493 9.90 -4.51 -15.39
C ILE A 493 9.20 -5.16 -14.20
N ASP A 494 7.92 -5.52 -14.34
CA ASP A 494 7.17 -6.20 -13.28
C ASP A 494 7.82 -7.53 -12.87
N PHE A 495 8.31 -8.28 -13.86
CA PHE A 495 9.05 -9.49 -13.61
C PHE A 495 10.38 -9.24 -12.88
N LEU A 496 11.20 -8.29 -13.33
CA LEU A 496 12.46 -7.93 -12.67
C LEU A 496 12.25 -7.43 -11.24
N MET A 497 11.18 -6.69 -10.99
CA MET A 497 10.76 -6.27 -9.65
C MET A 497 10.46 -7.48 -8.75
N SER A 498 9.76 -8.50 -9.28
CA SER A 498 9.49 -9.74 -8.53
C SER A 498 10.77 -10.51 -8.19
N VAL A 499 11.75 -10.54 -9.10
CA VAL A 499 13.07 -11.16 -8.86
C VAL A 499 13.84 -10.40 -7.79
N THR A 500 13.85 -9.06 -7.87
CA THR A 500 14.52 -8.18 -6.89
C THR A 500 13.93 -8.37 -5.49
N ALA A 501 12.59 -8.40 -5.38
CA ALA A 501 11.90 -8.60 -4.12
C ALA A 501 12.17 -9.99 -3.52
N PHE A 502 12.23 -11.03 -4.36
CA PHE A 502 12.61 -12.38 -3.94
C PHE A 502 14.02 -12.41 -3.34
N LEU A 503 15.03 -11.89 -4.05
CA LEU A 503 16.42 -11.88 -3.59
C LEU A 503 16.60 -11.06 -2.29
N GLN A 504 15.86 -9.98 -2.13
CA GLN A 504 15.86 -9.18 -0.90
C GLN A 504 15.27 -9.95 0.30
N THR A 505 14.28 -10.83 0.05
CA THR A 505 13.59 -11.61 1.08
C THR A 505 14.35 -12.88 1.44
N SER A 506 14.83 -13.62 0.45
CA SER A 506 15.59 -14.86 0.63
C SER A 506 17.01 -14.61 1.16
N TYR A 507 17.56 -13.41 0.93
CA TYR A 507 18.93 -13.04 1.29
C TYR A 507 20.00 -13.91 0.61
N ASP A 508 19.68 -14.49 -0.55
CA ASP A 508 20.63 -15.25 -1.37
C ASP A 508 21.52 -14.29 -2.18
N LEU A 509 22.55 -13.78 -1.50
CA LEU A 509 23.44 -12.78 -2.09
C LEU A 509 24.37 -13.37 -3.17
N ALA A 510 24.58 -14.69 -3.18
CA ALA A 510 25.39 -15.35 -4.21
C ALA A 510 24.63 -15.43 -5.55
N ASP A 511 23.35 -15.79 -5.51
CA ASP A 511 22.50 -15.77 -6.70
C ASP A 511 22.32 -14.33 -7.23
N LEU A 512 22.23 -13.32 -6.34
CA LEU A 512 22.21 -11.90 -6.72
C LEU A 512 23.45 -11.48 -7.52
N ASP A 513 24.65 -11.91 -7.09
CA ASP A 513 25.90 -11.58 -7.76
C ASP A 513 25.92 -12.12 -9.19
N GLN A 514 25.56 -13.40 -9.34
CA GLN A 514 25.49 -14.07 -10.63
C GLN A 514 24.36 -13.49 -11.52
N ALA A 515 23.23 -13.10 -10.92
CA ALA A 515 22.09 -12.52 -11.63
C ALA A 515 22.34 -11.10 -12.14
N SER A 516 23.33 -10.39 -11.58
CA SER A 516 23.63 -8.99 -11.93
C SER A 516 23.94 -8.81 -13.42
N VAL A 517 24.66 -9.76 -14.04
CA VAL A 517 24.98 -9.69 -15.48
C VAL A 517 23.72 -9.76 -16.35
N GLY A 518 22.81 -10.68 -16.03
CA GLY A 518 21.53 -10.81 -16.73
C GLY A 518 20.63 -9.59 -16.51
N PHE A 519 20.60 -9.06 -15.29
CA PHE A 519 19.87 -7.85 -14.95
C PHE A 519 20.34 -6.63 -15.75
N ASP A 520 21.65 -6.37 -15.80
CA ASP A 520 22.23 -5.22 -16.51
C ASP A 520 21.96 -5.29 -18.02
N ASN A 521 22.05 -6.49 -18.59
CA ASN A 521 21.77 -6.74 -20.00
C ASN A 521 20.29 -6.48 -20.36
N ILE A 522 19.35 -6.94 -19.53
CA ILE A 522 17.91 -6.66 -19.73
C ILE A 522 17.64 -5.17 -19.52
N LEU A 523 18.23 -4.56 -18.49
CA LEU A 523 18.05 -3.14 -18.20
C LEU A 523 18.53 -2.26 -19.36
N THR A 524 19.65 -2.62 -19.98
CA THR A 524 20.15 -2.00 -21.21
C THR A 524 19.11 -2.04 -22.33
N MET A 525 18.38 -3.15 -22.50
CA MET A 525 17.31 -3.24 -23.49
C MET A 525 16.10 -2.37 -23.13
N LEU A 526 15.72 -2.32 -21.85
CA LEU A 526 14.57 -1.55 -21.36
C LEU A 526 14.78 -0.03 -21.39
N LEU A 527 16.04 0.41 -21.34
CA LEU A 527 16.42 1.82 -21.39
C LEU A 527 16.56 2.36 -22.82
N LYS A 528 16.28 1.53 -23.84
CA LYS A 528 16.15 1.98 -25.23
C LYS A 528 14.80 2.69 -25.44
N ASN A 529 14.76 3.57 -26.44
CA ASN A 529 13.58 4.43 -26.70
C ASN A 529 12.31 3.60 -26.90
N ASP A 530 11.20 4.15 -26.38
CA ASP A 530 9.83 3.65 -26.48
C ASP A 530 9.48 2.38 -25.68
N SER A 531 10.42 1.66 -25.04
CA SER A 531 10.10 0.42 -24.29
C SER A 531 9.12 0.60 -23.12
N VAL A 532 9.01 1.80 -22.54
CA VAL A 532 8.11 2.12 -21.42
C VAL A 532 7.31 3.37 -21.79
N VAL A 533 5.98 3.31 -21.63
CA VAL A 533 5.08 4.44 -21.98
C VAL A 533 4.48 5.07 -20.73
N ASN A 534 4.27 4.29 -19.66
CA ASN A 534 3.65 4.77 -18.44
C ASN A 534 4.65 5.41 -17.47
N ASP A 535 4.47 6.70 -17.16
CA ASP A 535 5.28 7.44 -16.20
C ASP A 535 5.45 6.72 -14.85
N LYS A 536 4.39 6.06 -14.35
CA LYS A 536 4.45 5.34 -13.07
C LYS A 536 5.40 4.15 -13.12
N LYS A 537 5.48 3.45 -14.26
CA LYS A 537 6.40 2.32 -14.44
C LYS A 537 7.85 2.78 -14.47
N ILE A 538 8.11 3.98 -14.96
CA ILE A 538 9.45 4.58 -14.92
C ILE A 538 9.89 4.81 -13.47
N VAL A 539 8.99 5.26 -12.59
CA VAL A 539 9.28 5.38 -11.15
C VAL A 539 9.60 4.03 -10.51
N GLN A 540 8.86 2.99 -10.88
CA GLN A 540 9.12 1.62 -10.39
C GLN A 540 10.47 1.08 -10.89
N LEU A 541 10.81 1.34 -12.16
CA LEU A 541 12.11 1.01 -12.73
C LEU A 541 13.24 1.71 -11.98
N LEU A 542 13.09 2.99 -11.67
CA LEU A 542 14.04 3.76 -10.85
C LEU A 542 14.24 3.12 -9.47
N GLU A 543 13.14 2.77 -8.78
CA GLU A 543 13.20 2.12 -7.46
C GLU A 543 13.90 0.75 -7.51
N MET A 544 13.64 -0.02 -8.56
CA MET A 544 14.28 -1.32 -8.81
C MET A 544 15.79 -1.19 -8.91
N ILE A 545 16.28 -0.29 -9.78
CA ILE A 545 17.70 -0.07 -10.04
C ILE A 545 18.38 0.34 -8.73
N GLU A 546 17.82 1.31 -8.03
CA GLU A 546 18.42 1.76 -6.77
C GLU A 546 18.42 0.64 -5.70
N THR A 547 17.41 -0.22 -5.65
CA THR A 547 17.37 -1.35 -4.70
C THR A 547 18.39 -2.42 -5.04
N TRP A 548 18.48 -2.79 -6.32
CA TRP A 548 19.47 -3.75 -6.82
C TRP A 548 20.90 -3.31 -6.51
N THR A 549 21.18 -2.02 -6.72
CA THR A 549 22.51 -1.44 -6.56
C THR A 549 22.94 -1.37 -5.09
N LEU A 550 22.01 -1.06 -4.17
CA LEU A 550 22.27 -1.13 -2.73
C LEU A 550 22.52 -2.57 -2.25
N LEU A 551 21.76 -3.55 -2.74
CA LEU A 551 21.97 -4.96 -2.42
C LEU A 551 23.32 -5.47 -2.93
N LYS A 552 23.72 -5.08 -4.15
CA LYS A 552 25.03 -5.41 -4.73
C LYS A 552 26.18 -4.78 -3.95
N ALA A 553 26.05 -3.52 -3.55
CA ALA A 553 27.05 -2.84 -2.73
C ALA A 553 27.22 -3.52 -1.36
N PHE A 554 26.11 -4.01 -0.79
CA PHE A 554 26.13 -4.77 0.45
C PHE A 554 26.81 -6.15 0.30
N TYR A 555 26.52 -6.89 -0.78
CA TYR A 555 27.21 -8.16 -1.07
C TYR A 555 28.74 -7.98 -1.16
N LEU A 556 29.19 -6.95 -1.87
CA LEU A 556 30.61 -6.69 -2.10
C LEU A 556 31.38 -6.37 -0.81
N ILE A 557 30.78 -5.62 0.13
CA ILE A 557 31.43 -5.34 1.41
C ILE A 557 31.48 -6.58 2.33
N VAL A 558 30.43 -7.42 2.32
CA VAL A 558 30.37 -8.62 3.19
C VAL A 558 31.33 -9.70 2.71
N ASN A 559 31.42 -9.95 1.39
CA ASN A 559 32.18 -11.08 0.86
C ASN A 559 33.58 -10.70 0.33
N ASN A 560 33.73 -9.56 -0.33
CA ASN A 560 35.00 -9.15 -0.97
C ASN A 560 35.75 -8.06 -0.18
N GLY A 561 35.13 -7.48 0.85
CA GLY A 561 35.71 -6.37 1.62
C GLY A 561 35.90 -5.07 0.82
N THR A 562 35.38 -4.99 -0.40
CA THR A 562 35.47 -3.81 -1.26
C THR A 562 34.47 -2.75 -0.78
N LYS A 563 34.97 -1.52 -0.61
CA LYS A 563 34.16 -0.39 -0.09
C LYS A 563 33.37 0.36 -1.17
N GLN A 564 33.66 0.13 -2.45
CA GLN A 564 33.07 0.88 -3.55
C GLN A 564 32.69 -0.07 -4.69
N TYR A 565 31.55 0.20 -5.32
CA TYR A 565 31.00 -0.48 -6.47
C TYR A 565 30.66 0.56 -7.53
N ASP A 566 31.09 0.36 -8.76
CA ASP A 566 30.78 1.18 -9.91
C ASP A 566 30.32 0.30 -11.07
N ASN A 567 29.28 0.75 -11.77
CA ASN A 567 28.76 0.07 -12.93
C ASN A 567 28.18 1.07 -13.93
N ARG A 568 28.36 0.79 -15.22
CA ARG A 568 27.89 1.63 -16.32
C ARG A 568 26.98 0.79 -17.21
N ILE A 569 25.71 1.16 -17.22
CA ILE A 569 24.65 0.56 -18.01
C ILE A 569 24.19 1.64 -19.00
N GLU A 570 23.74 1.30 -20.21
CA GLU A 570 23.39 2.27 -21.25
C GLU A 570 22.55 3.46 -20.70
N ASN A 571 23.10 4.69 -20.77
CA ASN A 571 22.52 5.93 -20.22
C ASN A 571 22.30 6.00 -18.69
N VAL A 572 22.71 4.98 -17.92
CA VAL A 572 22.60 4.90 -16.45
C VAL A 572 23.95 4.57 -15.81
N TYR A 573 24.40 5.44 -14.92
CA TYR A 573 25.62 5.24 -14.15
C TYR A 573 25.26 4.97 -12.72
N VAL A 574 25.74 3.85 -12.19
CA VAL A 574 25.55 3.46 -10.81
C VAL A 574 26.90 3.53 -10.12
N THR A 575 26.93 4.19 -8.97
CA THR A 575 28.04 4.08 -8.03
C THR A 575 27.47 3.86 -6.63
N ALA A 576 28.08 2.99 -5.85
CA ALA A 576 27.69 2.75 -4.47
C ALA A 576 28.94 2.63 -3.59
N ALA A 577 28.82 3.09 -2.35
CA ALA A 577 29.85 2.96 -1.35
C ALA A 577 29.26 2.37 -0.08
N SER A 578 30.02 1.49 0.56
CA SER A 578 29.60 0.77 1.75
C SER A 578 30.67 0.87 2.82
N GLU A 579 30.25 1.06 4.06
CA GLU A 579 31.15 1.09 5.22
C GLU A 579 30.47 0.47 6.45
N ILE A 580 31.23 -0.31 7.23
CA ILE A 580 30.76 -0.82 8.52
C ILE A 580 31.03 0.25 9.58
N VAL A 581 30.00 0.63 10.33
CA VAL A 581 30.12 1.62 11.41
C VAL A 581 30.89 0.99 12.58
N LYS A 582 32.20 1.27 12.65
CA LYS A 582 33.11 0.77 13.69
C LYS A 582 33.42 1.91 14.67
N THR A 583 32.86 1.84 15.89
CA THR A 583 33.12 2.69 17.08
C THR A 583 32.63 4.15 17.08
N TYR A 584 32.62 4.77 18.27
CA TYR A 584 32.26 6.17 18.56
C TYR A 584 33.18 7.16 17.84
N SER A 585 32.95 7.38 16.56
CA SER A 585 33.58 8.47 15.83
C SER A 585 32.67 9.69 15.86
N HIS A 586 33.07 10.74 16.56
CA HIS A 586 32.46 12.09 16.44
C HIS A 586 32.64 12.72 15.04
N LYS A 587 33.12 11.97 14.03
CA LYS A 587 33.31 12.45 12.66
C LYS A 587 32.13 12.04 11.78
N ASN A 588 31.63 13.00 11.01
CA ASN A 588 30.66 12.78 9.94
C ASN A 588 31.19 11.72 8.96
N ILE A 589 30.35 10.74 8.62
CA ILE A 589 30.68 9.74 7.57
C ILE A 589 30.39 10.42 6.23
N THR A 590 31.42 10.62 5.42
CA THR A 590 31.30 11.29 4.12
C THR A 590 31.77 10.39 3.00
N HIS A 591 30.87 10.10 2.05
CA HIS A 591 31.20 9.41 0.81
C HIS A 591 31.24 10.40 -0.35
N ARG A 592 32.28 10.30 -1.18
CA ARG A 592 32.49 11.17 -2.35
C ARG A 592 32.46 10.31 -3.61
N PHE A 593 31.59 10.67 -4.53
CA PHE A 593 31.38 10.00 -5.81
C PHE A 593 31.76 10.96 -6.93
N TYR A 594 32.86 10.67 -7.61
CA TYR A 594 33.35 11.39 -8.77
C TYR A 594 34.30 10.51 -9.57
N ASP A 595 34.37 10.73 -10.88
CA ASP A 595 35.31 10.03 -11.74
C ASP A 595 36.74 10.50 -11.46
N LYS A 596 37.65 9.57 -11.17
CA LYS A 596 39.08 9.83 -10.94
C LYS A 596 39.92 9.64 -12.22
N GLN A 597 39.32 9.23 -13.34
CA GLN A 597 40.07 9.02 -14.58
C GLN A 597 40.64 10.34 -15.11
N ASN A 598 41.93 10.31 -15.49
CA ASN A 598 42.67 11.47 -15.99
C ASN A 598 41.87 12.19 -17.09
N ALA A 599 41.66 13.49 -16.88
CA ALA A 599 40.82 14.40 -17.66
C ALA A 599 41.28 14.64 -19.11
N THR A 600 42.10 13.78 -19.70
CA THR A 600 42.73 14.01 -21.00
C THR A 600 42.02 13.33 -22.18
N VAL A 601 41.03 12.46 -21.98
CA VAL A 601 40.46 11.65 -23.09
C VAL A 601 38.92 11.62 -23.19
N LEU A 602 38.16 12.03 -22.16
CA LEU A 602 36.69 12.04 -22.23
C LEU A 602 36.15 13.42 -22.61
N LYS A 603 35.31 13.50 -23.65
CA LYS A 603 34.58 14.72 -24.06
C LYS A 603 33.81 15.29 -22.85
N LEU A 604 33.80 16.62 -22.67
CA LEU A 604 33.11 17.34 -21.58
C LEU A 604 31.66 16.87 -21.34
N SER A 605 30.94 16.45 -22.39
CA SER A 605 29.57 15.93 -22.30
C SER A 605 29.43 14.52 -21.67
N GLN A 606 30.53 13.87 -21.30
CA GLN A 606 30.55 12.52 -20.73
C GLN A 606 30.98 12.45 -19.26
N GLN A 607 31.25 13.57 -18.59
CA GLN A 607 31.59 13.58 -17.15
C GLN A 607 30.36 13.33 -16.26
N GLN A 608 30.56 12.61 -15.14
CA GLN A 608 29.53 12.40 -14.12
C GLN A 608 29.44 13.62 -13.19
N PRO A 609 28.24 13.98 -12.70
CA PRO A 609 28.11 14.99 -11.68
C PRO A 609 28.82 14.53 -10.42
N LYS A 610 29.53 15.45 -9.76
CA LYS A 610 30.23 15.15 -8.52
C LYS A 610 29.22 15.19 -7.38
N VAL A 611 29.10 14.08 -6.65
CA VAL A 611 28.12 13.91 -5.57
C VAL A 611 28.85 13.61 -4.27
N ILE A 612 28.55 14.38 -3.23
CA ILE A 612 29.08 14.20 -1.88
C ILE A 612 27.90 13.94 -0.95
N VAL A 613 27.91 12.79 -0.28
CA VAL A 613 26.86 12.41 0.68
C VAL A 613 27.50 12.38 2.05
N SER A 614 26.98 13.19 2.97
CA SER A 614 27.46 13.31 4.33
C SER A 614 26.36 12.93 5.32
N LEU A 615 26.69 12.02 6.24
CA LEU A 615 25.84 11.68 7.37
C LEU A 615 26.20 12.58 8.56
N CYS A 616 25.22 13.32 9.09
CA CYS A 616 25.39 14.30 10.15
C CYS A 616 24.40 14.03 11.29
N ASP A 617 24.70 13.19 12.29
CA ASP A 617 23.86 13.15 13.51
C ASP A 617 24.53 12.44 14.70
N VAL A 618 23.99 12.71 15.90
CA VAL A 618 24.47 12.44 17.26
C VAL A 618 24.06 11.04 17.79
N GLN A 619 23.27 10.25 17.04
CA GLN A 619 22.79 8.90 17.45
C GLN A 619 23.40 7.72 16.66
N ILE A 620 24.67 7.82 16.22
CA ILE A 620 25.39 6.73 15.53
C ILE A 620 25.44 5.44 16.38
N ASP A 621 25.26 5.55 17.70
CA ASP A 621 25.33 4.45 18.68
C ASP A 621 24.38 3.28 18.38
N LYS A 622 23.19 3.53 17.80
CA LYS A 622 22.23 2.46 17.46
C LYS A 622 22.68 1.61 16.26
N TRP A 623 23.69 2.08 15.52
CA TRP A 623 24.08 1.55 14.21
C TRP A 623 25.47 0.90 14.24
N ILE A 624 26.09 0.79 15.42
CA ILE A 624 27.36 0.10 15.63
C ILE A 624 27.25 -1.34 15.10
N ASN A 625 28.29 -1.77 14.37
CA ASN A 625 28.40 -3.08 13.71
C ASN A 625 27.41 -3.33 12.57
N LYS A 626 26.64 -2.32 12.13
CA LYS A 626 25.82 -2.42 10.92
C LYS A 626 26.54 -1.81 9.73
N SER A 627 26.21 -2.29 8.54
CA SER A 627 26.73 -1.75 7.29
C SER A 627 25.88 -0.58 6.82
N PHE A 628 26.51 0.56 6.61
CA PHE A 628 25.93 1.74 6.01
C PHE A 628 26.27 1.74 4.52
N ASN A 629 25.25 1.70 3.67
CA ASN A 629 25.38 1.60 2.22
C ASN A 629 24.76 2.86 1.58
N VAL A 630 25.51 3.55 0.73
CA VAL A 630 25.06 4.73 -0.03
C VAL A 630 25.15 4.41 -1.51
N GLY A 631 24.03 4.51 -2.22
CA GLY A 631 23.95 4.36 -3.67
C GLY A 631 23.65 5.69 -4.34
N VAL A 632 24.44 6.04 -5.35
CA VAL A 632 24.25 7.18 -6.25
C VAL A 632 24.01 6.66 -7.66
N THR A 633 22.87 7.02 -8.24
CA THR A 633 22.51 6.63 -9.60
C THR A 633 22.26 7.88 -10.44
N THR A 634 22.95 7.99 -11.58
CA THR A 634 22.82 9.12 -12.52
C THR A 634 22.16 8.64 -13.80
N PHE A 635 21.06 9.28 -14.19
CA PHE A 635 20.27 8.95 -15.37
C PHE A 635 20.39 10.05 -16.43
N ARG A 636 20.98 9.72 -17.59
CA ARG A 636 21.25 10.72 -18.67
C ARG A 636 20.07 10.97 -19.58
N ASN A 637 19.49 9.91 -20.15
CA ASN A 637 18.37 10.03 -21.09
C ASN A 637 17.01 9.92 -20.41
N LEU A 638 16.98 9.53 -19.13
CA LEU A 638 15.71 9.35 -18.43
C LEU A 638 14.95 10.66 -18.26
N SER A 639 15.63 11.81 -18.27
CA SER A 639 15.02 13.14 -18.32
C SER A 639 14.15 13.39 -19.54
N GLU A 640 14.33 12.63 -20.64
CA GLU A 640 13.46 12.73 -21.83
C GLU A 640 12.11 12.06 -21.62
N PHE A 641 12.03 11.06 -20.74
CA PHE A 641 10.78 10.40 -20.38
C PHE A 641 9.97 11.20 -19.35
N PHE A 642 10.56 12.23 -18.76
CA PHE A 642 9.86 13.14 -17.87
C PHE A 642 9.31 14.34 -18.67
N PRO A 643 8.19 14.95 -18.23
CA PRO A 643 7.69 16.18 -18.85
C PRO A 643 8.80 17.23 -18.96
N LYS A 644 9.09 17.69 -20.17
CA LYS A 644 10.14 18.72 -20.41
C LYS A 644 9.83 20.06 -19.72
N LYS A 645 8.56 20.26 -19.36
CA LYS A 645 8.01 21.47 -18.77
C LYS A 645 7.22 21.09 -17.53
N TYR A 646 7.55 21.73 -16.41
CA TYR A 646 6.85 21.59 -15.15
C TYR A 646 6.24 22.92 -14.75
N PHE A 647 4.98 22.87 -14.33
CA PHE A 647 4.29 24.03 -13.77
C PHE A 647 4.34 23.93 -12.25
N ILE A 648 5.07 24.84 -11.61
CA ILE A 648 5.10 24.95 -10.15
C ILE A 648 4.25 26.15 -9.79
N SER A 649 3.13 25.93 -9.09
CA SER A 649 2.27 27.03 -8.65
C SER A 649 3.00 27.82 -7.58
N LYS A 650 3.30 29.09 -7.86
CA LYS A 650 3.81 30.00 -6.83
C LYS A 650 2.62 30.78 -6.29
N SER A 651 2.52 30.87 -4.97
CA SER A 651 1.36 31.40 -4.23
C SER A 651 0.96 32.85 -4.54
N LYS A 652 1.69 33.57 -5.40
CA LYS A 652 1.45 34.98 -5.72
C LYS A 652 1.28 35.31 -7.22
N ASP A 653 1.83 34.52 -8.16
CA ASP A 653 1.95 34.94 -9.57
C ASP A 653 1.49 33.89 -10.63
N GLY A 654 0.69 32.90 -10.21
CA GLY A 654 0.21 31.84 -11.13
C GLY A 654 1.18 30.66 -11.28
N GLU A 655 0.97 29.87 -12.33
CA GLU A 655 1.79 28.70 -12.66
C GLU A 655 3.08 29.13 -13.37
N ILE A 656 4.24 28.79 -12.78
CA ILE A 656 5.55 29.12 -13.36
C ILE A 656 6.11 27.90 -14.07
N GLU A 657 6.49 28.09 -15.33
CA GLU A 657 7.10 27.07 -16.17
C GLU A 657 8.60 26.91 -15.85
N TYR A 658 9.00 25.68 -15.52
CA TYR A 658 10.37 25.25 -15.31
C TYR A 658 10.75 24.15 -16.29
N SER A 659 12.01 24.15 -16.74
CA SER A 659 12.59 23.05 -17.53
C SER A 659 13.74 22.38 -16.78
N VAL A 660 13.81 21.05 -16.87
CA VAL A 660 14.91 20.24 -16.31
C VAL A 660 16.13 20.41 -17.22
N MET A 661 17.24 20.90 -16.67
CA MET A 661 18.46 21.21 -17.43
C MET A 661 19.58 20.19 -17.26
N THR A 662 19.49 19.32 -16.24
CA THR A 662 20.52 18.32 -15.93
C THR A 662 19.99 16.90 -16.02
N PRO A 663 20.88 15.90 -16.19
CA PRO A 663 20.60 14.52 -15.86
C PRO A 663 20.01 14.39 -14.45
N LEU A 664 19.16 13.38 -14.25
CA LEU A 664 18.59 13.11 -12.93
C LEU A 664 19.59 12.35 -12.08
N VAL A 665 19.78 12.80 -10.84
CA VAL A 665 20.67 12.13 -9.88
C VAL A 665 19.85 11.65 -8.70
N SER A 666 19.87 10.34 -8.46
CA SER A 666 19.26 9.73 -7.29
C SER A 666 20.31 9.40 -6.26
N VAL A 667 20.06 9.79 -5.02
CA VAL A 667 20.83 9.35 -3.84
C VAL A 667 19.92 8.50 -2.97
N SER A 668 20.38 7.30 -2.64
CA SER A 668 19.67 6.34 -1.79
C SER A 668 20.60 5.79 -0.71
N VAL A 669 20.03 5.48 0.44
CA VAL A 669 20.77 5.04 1.62
C VAL A 669 20.09 3.82 2.22
N ALA A 670 20.88 2.82 2.60
CA ALA A 670 20.42 1.56 3.20
C ALA A 670 21.31 1.11 4.35
N LEU A 671 20.71 0.32 5.24
CA LEU A 671 21.37 -0.36 6.35
C LEU A 671 21.27 -1.87 6.13
N ASP A 672 22.41 -2.56 6.10
CA ASP A 672 22.46 -4.02 5.83
C ASP A 672 21.75 -4.40 4.52
N GLY A 673 22.00 -3.60 3.47
CA GLY A 673 21.39 -3.77 2.15
C GLY A 673 19.89 -3.45 2.08
N ARG A 674 19.23 -3.09 3.20
CA ARG A 674 17.80 -2.76 3.26
C ARG A 674 17.56 -1.26 3.47
N ARG A 675 16.62 -0.69 2.69
CA ARG A 675 16.20 0.71 2.85
C ARG A 675 15.51 0.95 4.18
N ILE A 676 15.86 2.03 4.86
CA ILE A 676 15.19 2.47 6.10
C ILE A 676 14.16 3.55 5.76
N ARG A 677 12.92 3.41 6.23
CA ARG A 677 11.82 4.38 6.01
C ARG A 677 11.44 5.21 7.26
N LYS A 678 11.97 4.90 8.46
CA LYS A 678 11.64 5.60 9.73
C LYS A 678 12.90 5.79 10.58
N ASN A 679 13.02 6.93 11.27
CA ASN A 679 14.18 7.35 12.10
C ASN A 679 15.48 7.59 11.32
N TRP A 680 15.42 8.49 10.33
CA TRP A 680 16.60 8.90 9.57
C TRP A 680 17.48 9.88 10.37
N PRO A 681 18.81 9.71 10.40
CA PRO A 681 19.74 10.76 10.81
C PRO A 681 19.75 11.86 9.75
N THR A 682 20.21 13.06 10.11
CA THR A 682 20.30 14.12 9.09
C THR A 682 21.35 13.76 8.03
N ILE A 683 20.91 13.70 6.77
CA ILE A 683 21.75 13.41 5.60
C ILE A 683 21.87 14.71 4.82
N VAL A 684 23.10 15.11 4.50
CA VAL A 684 23.36 16.27 3.64
C VAL A 684 23.92 15.76 2.32
N THR A 685 23.24 16.08 1.23
CA THR A 685 23.69 15.78 -0.13
C THR A 685 24.16 17.07 -0.80
N GLU A 686 25.39 17.06 -1.29
CA GLU A 686 25.96 18.12 -2.10
C GLU A 686 26.20 17.59 -3.50
N LEU A 687 25.67 18.29 -4.50
CA LEU A 687 25.76 17.93 -5.90
C LEU A 687 26.40 19.06 -6.70
N GLU A 688 27.31 18.71 -7.60
CA GLU A 688 28.00 19.64 -8.49
C GLU A 688 27.76 19.20 -9.94
N PHE A 689 27.02 20.01 -10.69
CA PHE A 689 26.65 19.78 -12.09
C PHE A 689 27.42 20.75 -12.99
N ASP A 690 27.97 20.23 -14.09
CA ASP A 690 28.50 21.05 -15.19
C ASP A 690 27.34 21.34 -16.17
N THR A 691 26.89 22.59 -16.23
CA THR A 691 25.70 23.02 -16.96
C THR A 691 26.03 24.16 -17.90
N GLU A 692 26.24 23.85 -19.18
CA GLU A 692 26.30 24.84 -20.24
C GLU A 692 24.87 25.23 -20.67
N LEU A 693 24.41 26.40 -20.24
CA LEU A 693 23.08 26.90 -20.60
C LEU A 693 23.13 27.69 -21.93
N PRO A 694 22.23 27.41 -22.89
CA PRO A 694 22.14 28.19 -24.12
C PRO A 694 21.73 29.64 -23.80
N ARG A 695 22.25 30.62 -24.55
CA ARG A 695 21.90 32.03 -24.34
C ARG A 695 20.42 32.26 -24.69
N PRO A 696 19.58 32.76 -23.76
CA PRO A 696 18.17 32.98 -24.01
C PRO A 696 17.97 34.18 -24.95
N VAL A 697 16.92 34.13 -25.79
CA VAL A 697 16.63 35.17 -26.79
C VAL A 697 16.17 36.48 -26.12
N LYS A 698 15.51 36.41 -24.96
CA LYS A 698 15.12 37.55 -24.09
C LYS A 698 15.12 37.10 -22.63
N GLY A 699 15.65 37.91 -21.71
CA GLY A 699 15.67 37.64 -20.27
C GLY A 699 16.93 36.95 -19.75
N THR A 700 16.97 36.64 -18.46
CA THR A 700 18.07 35.92 -17.80
C THR A 700 17.60 34.58 -17.24
N TRP A 701 18.45 33.56 -17.24
CA TRP A 701 18.15 32.29 -16.59
C TRP A 701 18.09 32.47 -15.07
N ASN A 702 17.07 31.90 -14.45
CA ASN A 702 16.99 31.70 -13.00
C ASN A 702 17.04 30.20 -12.73
N VAL A 703 18.14 29.77 -12.10
CA VAL A 703 18.48 28.38 -11.87
C VAL A 703 18.20 28.01 -10.42
N THR A 704 17.49 26.92 -10.20
CA THR A 704 17.10 26.42 -8.88
C THR A 704 17.35 24.93 -8.78
N CYS A 705 17.90 24.48 -7.65
CA CYS A 705 18.04 23.07 -7.34
C CYS A 705 16.70 22.53 -6.81
N ALA A 706 16.23 21.42 -7.36
CA ALA A 706 14.99 20.81 -6.92
C ALA A 706 15.22 19.38 -6.44
N THR A 707 14.41 18.97 -5.47
CA THR A 707 14.32 17.58 -5.05
C THR A 707 12.91 17.07 -5.22
N ALA A 708 12.75 15.86 -5.75
CA ALA A 708 11.44 15.23 -5.85
C ALA A 708 11.28 14.18 -4.75
N SER A 709 10.21 14.32 -3.95
CA SER A 709 9.77 13.25 -3.07
C SER A 709 9.03 12.19 -3.87
N ARG A 710 9.40 10.93 -3.66
CA ARG A 710 8.90 9.79 -4.44
C ARG A 710 7.48 9.36 -4.08
N LEU A 711 6.93 9.90 -2.98
CA LEU A 711 5.59 9.56 -2.46
C LEU A 711 4.44 10.39 -3.08
N THR A 712 4.75 11.49 -3.79
CA THR A 712 3.78 12.49 -4.25
C THR A 712 3.81 12.69 -5.76
N ASN A 713 3.73 11.61 -6.54
CA ASN A 713 3.67 11.64 -8.02
C ASN A 713 4.80 12.48 -8.68
N LEU A 714 6.03 12.46 -8.13
CA LEU A 714 7.18 13.23 -8.64
C LEU A 714 6.96 14.75 -8.75
N GLN A 715 6.25 15.36 -7.81
CA GLN A 715 6.29 16.81 -7.69
C GLN A 715 7.67 17.29 -7.22
N TRP A 716 8.28 18.20 -8.00
CA TRP A 716 9.54 18.85 -7.66
C TRP A 716 9.35 19.87 -6.53
N ASP A 717 10.06 19.69 -5.43
CA ASP A 717 10.18 20.65 -4.34
C ASP A 717 11.45 21.50 -4.55
N VAL A 718 11.24 22.76 -4.91
CA VAL A 718 12.29 23.76 -5.12
C VAL A 718 12.72 24.47 -3.84
N ASN A 719 11.97 24.34 -2.74
CA ASN A 719 12.27 25.03 -1.49
C ASN A 719 13.15 24.20 -0.56
N ALA A 720 13.13 22.88 -0.71
CA ALA A 720 13.93 21.97 0.11
C ALA A 720 15.43 22.02 -0.20
N CYS A 721 15.82 22.40 -1.43
CA CYS A 721 17.21 22.48 -1.87
C CYS A 721 17.64 23.92 -2.15
N ARG A 722 18.91 24.24 -1.91
CA ARG A 722 19.47 25.57 -2.20
C ARG A 722 20.70 25.49 -3.10
N VAL A 723 20.91 26.53 -3.92
CA VAL A 723 22.16 26.75 -4.66
C VAL A 723 23.20 27.27 -3.66
N ALA A 724 24.36 26.62 -3.57
CA ALA A 724 25.33 26.87 -2.50
C ALA A 724 26.04 28.23 -2.59
N ASP A 725 26.39 28.68 -3.80
CA ASP A 725 27.23 29.87 -4.03
C ASP A 725 26.52 31.02 -4.76
N GLY A 726 25.19 30.92 -4.96
CA GLY A 726 24.45 31.78 -5.90
C GLY A 726 24.80 31.45 -7.36
N TRP A 727 23.82 31.51 -8.26
CA TRP A 727 24.09 31.21 -9.68
C TRP A 727 24.71 32.44 -10.37
N SER A 728 25.82 32.25 -11.06
CA SER A 728 26.46 33.29 -11.87
C SER A 728 26.55 32.84 -13.33
N SER A 729 26.30 33.75 -14.27
CA SER A 729 26.35 33.47 -15.70
C SER A 729 27.76 33.18 -16.23
N SER A 730 28.80 33.43 -15.42
CA SER A 730 30.22 33.17 -15.74
C SER A 730 30.72 31.82 -15.24
N SER A 731 29.99 31.14 -14.36
CA SER A 731 30.34 29.81 -13.86
C SER A 731 29.57 28.74 -14.60
N ASN A 732 30.26 27.84 -15.30
CA ASN A 732 29.63 26.67 -15.93
C ASN A 732 29.13 25.63 -14.90
N VAL A 733 29.41 25.83 -13.61
CA VAL A 733 29.16 24.85 -12.55
C VAL A 733 28.05 25.31 -11.62
N THR A 734 27.03 24.47 -11.45
CA THR A 734 25.94 24.69 -10.49
C THR A 734 26.10 23.75 -9.30
N ARG A 735 26.24 24.31 -8.09
CA ARG A 735 26.33 23.54 -6.83
C ARG A 735 25.02 23.56 -6.05
N CYS A 736 24.47 22.38 -5.79
CA CYS A 736 23.25 22.18 -5.02
C CYS A 736 23.58 21.59 -3.65
N ARG A 737 22.96 22.13 -2.60
CA ARG A 737 23.02 21.57 -1.24
C ARG A 737 21.62 21.27 -0.73
N CYS A 738 21.36 20.01 -0.44
CA CYS A 738 20.05 19.49 -0.04
C CYS A 738 20.15 18.76 1.32
N PRO A 739 19.20 18.97 2.26
CA PRO A 739 19.21 18.38 3.60
C PRO A 739 18.55 16.99 3.66
N SER A 740 18.53 16.25 2.55
CA SER A 740 17.93 14.92 2.46
C SER A 740 18.62 14.08 1.38
N ALA A 741 18.35 12.77 1.37
CA ALA A 741 18.58 11.92 0.21
C ALA A 741 17.28 11.79 -0.60
N GLY A 742 17.37 11.73 -1.92
CA GLY A 742 16.21 11.78 -2.80
C GLY A 742 16.60 11.80 -4.27
N LEU A 743 15.65 12.19 -5.13
CA LEU A 743 15.91 12.46 -6.54
C LEU A 743 16.18 13.95 -6.71
N PHE A 744 17.23 14.29 -7.45
CA PHE A 744 17.70 15.66 -7.63
C PHE A 744 17.86 16.01 -9.10
N ALA A 745 17.53 17.26 -9.42
CA ALA A 745 17.80 17.87 -10.72
C ALA A 745 17.95 19.38 -10.57
N VAL A 746 18.58 20.00 -11.56
CA VAL A 746 18.61 21.45 -11.70
C VAL A 746 17.48 21.86 -12.65
N LEU A 747 16.61 22.74 -12.15
CA LEU A 747 15.54 23.36 -12.91
C LEU A 747 15.95 24.79 -13.28
N ALA A 748 15.60 25.22 -14.48
CA ALA A 748 15.79 26.61 -14.89
C ALA A 748 14.52 27.20 -15.51
N ARG A 749 14.33 28.50 -15.30
CA ARG A 749 13.29 29.32 -15.92
C ARG A 749 13.87 30.58 -16.53
N ILE A 750 13.18 31.17 -17.50
CA ILE A 750 13.53 32.48 -18.06
C ILE A 750 12.84 33.56 -17.21
N VAL A 751 13.59 34.57 -16.78
CA VAL A 751 13.05 35.77 -16.10
C VAL A 751 13.16 36.95 -17.06
N HIS A 752 12.05 37.61 -17.34
CA HIS A 752 12.02 38.80 -18.18
C HIS A 752 12.43 40.05 -17.35
N GLN A 753 13.16 40.97 -17.97
CA GLN A 753 13.79 42.14 -17.31
C GLN A 753 12.82 43.09 -16.60
N ASP A 754 11.52 43.01 -16.86
CA ASP A 754 10.51 43.87 -16.23
C ASP A 754 10.24 43.54 -14.73
N GLU A 755 10.79 42.44 -14.21
CA GLU A 755 10.60 42.01 -12.80
C GLU A 755 11.72 42.46 -11.83
N GLU A 756 12.82 43.07 -12.29
CA GLU A 756 13.91 43.53 -11.38
C GLU A 756 13.59 44.84 -10.64
N GLY A 757 12.45 45.47 -10.96
CA GLY A 757 12.13 46.83 -10.53
C GLY A 757 11.03 46.97 -9.49
N GLN A 758 10.71 45.99 -8.63
CA GLN A 758 9.70 46.22 -7.59
C GLN A 758 9.78 45.30 -6.35
N ASN A 759 10.98 45.07 -5.83
CA ASN A 759 11.13 44.64 -4.43
C ASN A 759 11.28 45.84 -3.49
N VAL A 760 10.38 46.82 -3.59
CA VAL A 760 10.03 47.62 -2.42
C VAL A 760 8.89 46.87 -1.77
N LEU A 761 9.20 46.20 -0.65
CA LEU A 761 8.25 45.64 0.28
C LEU A 761 7.27 46.75 0.68
N THR A 762 6.15 46.90 -0.04
CA THR A 762 4.99 47.66 0.43
C THR A 762 4.39 46.86 1.56
N GLN A 763 4.98 46.97 2.75
CA GLN A 763 4.26 46.69 3.99
C GLN A 763 2.93 47.43 3.89
N ASP A 764 1.81 46.76 4.19
CA ASP A 764 0.46 47.34 4.13
C ASP A 764 0.27 48.36 5.28
N VAL A 765 1.02 49.47 5.25
CA VAL A 765 1.09 50.52 6.29
C VAL A 765 -0.31 51.04 6.64
N ILE A 766 -1.20 51.14 5.65
CA ILE A 766 -2.58 51.61 5.79
C ILE A 766 -3.39 50.68 6.72
N VAL A 767 -3.22 49.36 6.59
CA VAL A 767 -3.92 48.37 7.42
C VAL A 767 -3.36 48.36 8.83
N ILE A 768 -2.03 48.48 8.97
CA ILE A 768 -1.34 48.58 10.26
C ILE A 768 -1.87 49.78 11.05
N PHE A 769 -2.05 50.94 10.40
CA PHE A 769 -2.55 52.15 11.05
C PHE A 769 -3.97 51.97 11.63
N GLY A 770 -4.91 51.42 10.85
CA GLY A 770 -6.28 51.18 11.28
C GLY A 770 -6.39 50.17 12.43
N CYS A 771 -5.63 49.06 12.34
CA CYS A 771 -5.59 48.04 13.39
C CYS A 771 -4.94 48.56 14.69
N ALA A 772 -3.86 49.35 14.58
CA ALA A 772 -3.19 49.97 15.74
C ALA A 772 -4.12 50.97 16.45
N CYS A 773 -4.84 51.81 15.70
CA CYS A 773 -5.81 52.76 16.26
C CYS A 773 -6.92 52.04 17.05
N CYS A 774 -7.51 50.99 16.45
CA CYS A 774 -8.52 50.17 17.11
C CYS A 774 -7.98 49.47 18.37
N LEU A 775 -6.74 48.98 18.32
CA LEU A 775 -6.07 48.32 19.43
C LEU A 775 -5.89 49.27 20.62
N VAL A 776 -5.36 50.49 20.39
CA VAL A 776 -5.16 51.47 21.47
C VAL A 776 -6.50 51.84 22.14
N GLN A 777 -7.54 52.08 21.35
CA GLN A 777 -8.86 52.44 21.87
C GLN A 777 -9.54 51.29 22.65
N SER A 778 -9.40 50.05 22.16
CA SER A 778 -9.96 48.87 22.81
C SER A 778 -9.18 48.45 24.07
N VAL A 779 -7.86 48.60 24.11
CA VAL A 779 -7.03 48.39 25.31
C VAL A 779 -7.37 49.41 26.39
N LEU A 780 -7.49 50.70 26.03
CA LEU A 780 -7.95 51.72 26.97
C LEU A 780 -9.33 51.37 27.53
N SER A 781 -10.23 50.88 26.67
CA SER A 781 -11.56 50.46 27.07
C SER A 781 -11.53 49.27 28.04
N LEU A 782 -10.69 48.28 27.75
CA LEU A 782 -10.51 47.09 28.56
C LEU A 782 -9.97 47.43 29.95
N ILE A 783 -8.95 48.29 30.07
CA ILE A 783 -8.35 48.67 31.36
C ILE A 783 -9.39 49.33 32.26
N LEU A 784 -10.17 50.27 31.72
CA LEU A 784 -11.19 50.99 32.49
C LEU A 784 -12.35 50.06 32.91
N LEU A 785 -12.78 49.14 32.05
CA LEU A 785 -13.84 48.17 32.36
C LEU A 785 -13.36 47.11 33.37
N VAL A 786 -12.11 46.65 33.28
CA VAL A 786 -11.52 45.71 34.26
C VAL A 786 -11.39 46.39 35.63
N ALA A 787 -10.95 47.65 35.69
CA ALA A 787 -10.90 48.41 36.92
C ALA A 787 -12.29 48.57 37.57
N GLN A 788 -13.33 48.79 36.77
CA GLN A 788 -14.71 48.80 37.25
C GLN A 788 -15.16 47.41 37.71
N TRP A 789 -14.79 46.34 36.99
CA TRP A 789 -15.22 44.98 37.27
C TRP A 789 -14.64 44.44 38.57
N ILE A 790 -13.37 44.75 38.86
CA ILE A 790 -12.72 44.41 40.13
C ILE A 790 -13.43 45.08 41.31
N ARG A 791 -13.93 46.30 41.13
CA ARG A 791 -14.67 47.03 42.18
C ARG A 791 -16.13 46.59 42.31
N HIS A 792 -16.80 46.31 41.18
CA HIS A 792 -18.23 45.95 41.13
C HIS A 792 -18.48 44.81 40.13
N PRO A 793 -18.31 43.53 40.54
CA PRO A 793 -18.43 42.40 39.64
C PRO A 793 -19.89 42.13 39.27
N THR A 794 -20.30 42.52 38.06
CA THR A 794 -21.61 42.19 37.48
C THR A 794 -21.46 41.37 36.18
N CYS A 795 -22.44 40.52 35.89
CA CYS A 795 -22.46 39.69 34.67
C CYS A 795 -22.40 40.52 33.38
N ILE A 796 -23.09 41.67 33.34
CA ILE A 796 -23.10 42.56 32.17
C ILE A 796 -21.72 43.19 31.97
N LEU A 797 -21.05 43.60 33.05
CA LEU A 797 -19.72 44.18 32.97
C LEU A 797 -18.67 43.14 32.56
N TYR A 798 -18.79 41.90 33.01
CA TYR A 798 -17.98 40.78 32.53
C TYR A 798 -18.13 40.57 31.01
N LEU A 799 -19.35 40.58 30.48
CA LEU A 799 -19.57 40.43 29.03
C LEU A 799 -18.99 41.60 28.22
N LYS A 800 -18.96 42.83 28.77
CA LYS A 800 -18.28 43.98 28.16
C LYS A 800 -16.76 43.80 28.14
N VAL A 801 -16.17 43.29 29.23
CA VAL A 801 -14.74 42.94 29.33
C VAL A 801 -14.38 41.85 28.33
N GLN A 802 -15.19 40.79 28.24
CA GLN A 802 -15.00 39.69 27.30
C GLN A 802 -14.98 40.17 25.83
N LEU A 803 -15.89 41.07 25.46
CA LEU A 803 -15.93 41.66 24.12
C LEU A 803 -14.68 42.50 23.82
N CYS A 804 -14.27 43.37 24.75
CA CYS A 804 -13.06 44.17 24.56
C CYS A 804 -11.80 43.31 24.44
N LEU A 805 -11.69 42.24 25.24
CA LEU A 805 -10.58 41.30 25.14
C LEU A 805 -10.54 40.59 23.77
N ALA A 806 -11.70 40.16 23.26
CA ALA A 806 -11.81 39.55 21.93
C ALA A 806 -11.31 40.51 20.83
N ILE A 807 -11.74 41.77 20.85
CA ILE A 807 -11.32 42.79 19.88
C ILE A 807 -9.79 43.04 19.94
N VAL A 808 -9.21 43.10 21.14
CA VAL A 808 -7.76 43.28 21.31
C VAL A 808 -6.99 42.10 20.70
N VAL A 809 -7.42 40.86 20.99
CA VAL A 809 -6.81 39.66 20.40
C VAL A 809 -6.93 39.73 18.88
N GLN A 810 -8.11 40.05 18.33
CA GLN A 810 -8.32 40.18 16.89
C GLN A 810 -7.32 41.14 16.24
N MET A 811 -7.14 42.33 16.82
CA MET A 811 -6.24 43.36 16.28
C MET A 811 -4.76 42.98 16.39
N CYS A 812 -4.34 42.33 17.48
CA CYS A 812 -2.98 41.78 17.61
C CYS A 812 -2.67 40.76 16.52
N MET A 813 -3.63 39.86 16.22
CA MET A 813 -3.47 38.85 15.18
C MET A 813 -3.35 39.49 13.79
N PHE A 814 -4.16 40.50 13.46
CA PHE A 814 -4.06 41.21 12.19
C PHE A 814 -2.74 41.98 12.05
N LEU A 815 -2.24 42.62 13.12
CA LEU A 815 -0.94 43.30 13.11
C LEU A 815 0.23 42.32 12.91
N TYR A 816 0.16 41.15 13.54
CA TYR A 816 1.15 40.09 13.36
C TYR A 816 1.13 39.54 11.92
N ALA A 817 -0.07 39.27 11.39
CA ALA A 817 -0.25 38.77 10.03
C ALA A 817 0.24 39.78 8.97
N ALA A 818 -0.05 41.07 9.17
CA ALA A 818 0.42 42.15 8.29
C ALA A 818 1.96 42.31 8.30
N LYS A 819 2.63 41.98 9.41
CA LYS A 819 4.09 42.03 9.52
C LYS A 819 4.77 40.86 8.80
N ASN A 820 4.25 39.64 8.96
CA ASN A 820 4.88 38.42 8.48
C ASN A 820 4.36 37.93 7.12
N ASN A 821 3.36 38.62 6.55
CA ASN A 821 2.72 38.29 5.27
C ASN A 821 2.17 36.85 5.21
N ASP A 822 1.74 36.33 6.36
CA ASP A 822 1.23 34.97 6.55
C ASP A 822 -0.15 35.00 7.20
N TYR A 823 -1.17 35.24 6.37
CA TYR A 823 -2.58 35.27 6.78
C TYR A 823 -3.18 33.85 6.94
N GLY A 824 -2.44 32.79 6.57
CA GLY A 824 -2.94 31.42 6.54
C GLY A 824 -3.04 30.79 7.92
N TYR A 825 -2.00 30.93 8.74
CA TYR A 825 -1.89 30.29 10.05
C TYR A 825 -2.89 30.83 11.09
N PHE A 826 -3.30 32.09 10.98
CA PHE A 826 -4.12 32.79 12.00
C PHE A 826 -5.63 32.72 11.78
N SER A 827 -6.02 32.05 10.70
CA SER A 827 -7.40 31.82 10.27
C SER A 827 -8.33 31.32 11.39
N LEU A 828 -8.00 30.17 12.00
CA LEU A 828 -8.87 29.51 12.96
C LEU A 828 -9.03 30.33 14.25
N TYR A 829 -8.00 31.10 14.62
CA TYR A 829 -8.04 31.99 15.78
C TYR A 829 -8.99 33.18 15.57
N LEU A 830 -8.99 33.78 14.37
CA LEU A 830 -9.90 34.87 14.03
C LEU A 830 -11.38 34.42 14.02
N GLN A 831 -11.60 33.16 13.64
CA GLN A 831 -12.90 32.49 13.65
C GLN A 831 -13.48 32.38 15.08
N ILE A 832 -12.65 31.93 16.04
CA ILE A 832 -13.00 31.86 17.46
C ILE A 832 -13.39 33.24 17.98
N VAL A 833 -12.53 34.22 17.75
CA VAL A 833 -12.68 35.58 18.29
C VAL A 833 -13.97 36.21 17.78
N THR A 834 -14.29 36.05 16.50
CA THR A 834 -15.53 36.58 15.89
C THR A 834 -16.79 35.94 16.48
N ILE A 835 -16.79 34.63 16.74
CA ILE A 835 -17.94 33.95 17.38
C ILE A 835 -18.10 34.43 18.84
N VAL A 836 -16.99 34.62 19.56
CA VAL A 836 -17.01 35.16 20.94
C VAL A 836 -17.60 36.58 20.96
N GLU A 837 -17.32 37.43 19.96
CA GLU A 837 -17.91 38.77 19.85
C GLU A 837 -19.44 38.72 19.71
N ILE A 838 -19.97 37.89 18.80
CA ILE A 838 -21.41 37.77 18.53
C ILE A 838 -22.16 37.15 19.72
N THR A 839 -21.60 36.09 20.29
CA THR A 839 -22.20 35.39 21.46
C THR A 839 -22.22 36.26 22.72
N SER A 840 -21.28 37.20 22.86
CA SER A 840 -21.28 38.18 23.96
C SER A 840 -22.49 39.14 23.85
N HIS A 841 -22.82 39.61 22.65
CA HIS A 841 -23.99 40.47 22.42
C HIS A 841 -25.31 39.73 22.60
N LEU A 842 -25.40 38.52 22.07
CA LEU A 842 -26.53 37.63 22.28
C LEU A 842 -26.78 37.36 23.77
N SER A 843 -25.71 37.13 24.55
CA SER A 843 -25.81 36.91 26.00
C SER A 843 -26.30 38.15 26.74
N GLN A 844 -25.83 39.35 26.36
CA GLN A 844 -26.34 40.61 26.90
C GLN A 844 -27.85 40.76 26.64
N LEU A 845 -28.29 40.47 25.41
CA LEU A 845 -29.70 40.55 25.02
C LEU A 845 -30.56 39.50 25.74
N LEU A 846 -30.07 38.27 25.89
CA LEU A 846 -30.77 37.19 26.58
C LEU A 846 -30.91 37.47 28.07
N ILE A 847 -29.88 38.03 28.72
CA ILE A 847 -29.97 38.45 30.13
C ILE A 847 -31.09 39.50 30.28
N VAL A 848 -31.14 40.50 29.40
CA VAL A 848 -32.21 41.51 29.44
C VAL A 848 -33.59 40.89 29.17
N TYR A 849 -33.70 39.95 28.23
CA TYR A 849 -34.93 39.19 27.98
C TYR A 849 -35.41 38.43 29.22
N THR A 850 -34.51 37.71 29.91
CA THR A 850 -34.85 36.93 31.12
C THR A 850 -35.28 37.81 32.29
N GLU A 851 -34.70 39.01 32.43
CA GLU A 851 -35.11 39.99 33.44
C GLU A 851 -36.51 40.57 33.18
N ILE A 852 -36.95 40.63 31.91
CA ILE A 852 -38.23 41.23 31.52
C ILE A 852 -39.41 40.25 31.63
N ILE A 853 -39.18 38.95 31.43
CA ILE A 853 -40.26 37.95 31.26
C ILE A 853 -40.66 37.22 32.54
N SER A 854 -39.97 37.44 33.66
CA SER A 854 -40.35 36.93 35.00
C SER A 854 -40.92 35.50 34.98
N PHE A 855 -40.08 34.50 34.69
CA PHE A 855 -40.37 33.11 35.09
C PHE A 855 -39.99 32.95 36.57
N PRO A 856 -40.79 32.27 37.41
CA PRO A 856 -40.50 32.13 38.83
C PRO A 856 -39.24 31.26 39.04
N GLN A 857 -38.38 31.72 39.95
CA GLN A 857 -37.46 30.95 40.79
C GLN A 857 -36.50 29.92 40.13
N PHE A 858 -35.52 30.40 39.37
CA PHE A 858 -34.22 29.72 39.33
C PHE A 858 -33.13 30.73 39.67
N SER A 859 -32.53 30.61 40.86
CA SER A 859 -31.60 31.59 41.43
C SER A 859 -30.31 31.79 40.63
N ASN A 860 -30.03 30.93 39.62
CA ASN A 860 -28.74 30.89 38.92
C ASN A 860 -28.82 30.84 37.39
N ILE A 861 -29.90 31.27 36.70
CA ILE A 861 -30.00 31.20 35.21
C ILE A 861 -28.89 31.99 34.47
N LYS A 862 -28.36 33.06 35.08
CA LYS A 862 -27.38 33.95 34.45
C LYS A 862 -26.01 33.30 34.21
N LEU A 863 -25.59 32.35 35.07
CA LEU A 863 -24.28 31.69 34.98
C LEU A 863 -24.22 30.63 33.85
N PRO A 864 -25.22 29.73 33.68
CA PRO A 864 -25.30 28.84 32.52
C PRO A 864 -25.36 29.57 31.19
N ILE A 865 -26.09 30.69 31.10
CA ILE A 865 -26.15 31.49 29.86
C ILE A 865 -24.75 31.95 29.44
N ILE A 866 -23.97 32.48 30.39
CA ILE A 866 -22.59 32.92 30.13
C ILE A 866 -21.70 31.72 29.80
N GLY A 867 -21.81 30.61 30.55
CA GLY A 867 -21.03 29.40 30.35
C GLY A 867 -21.27 28.75 28.98
N VAL A 868 -22.52 28.66 28.53
CA VAL A 868 -22.87 28.11 27.19
C VAL A 868 -22.37 29.05 26.09
N ALA A 869 -22.47 30.37 26.28
CA ALA A 869 -22.01 31.34 25.29
C ALA A 869 -20.48 31.37 25.12
N THR A 870 -19.70 31.05 26.17
CA THR A 870 -18.23 31.00 26.10
C THR A 870 -17.69 29.61 25.75
N ALA A 871 -18.28 28.54 26.28
CA ALA A 871 -17.74 27.19 26.14
C ALA A 871 -18.11 26.53 24.80
N ALA A 872 -19.32 26.77 24.29
CA ALA A 872 -19.76 26.13 23.04
C ALA A 872 -18.93 26.57 21.81
N PRO A 873 -18.60 27.86 21.61
CA PRO A 873 -17.71 28.29 20.53
C PRO A 873 -16.29 27.70 20.62
N VAL A 874 -15.74 27.61 21.85
CA VAL A 874 -14.40 27.09 22.09
C VAL A 874 -14.34 25.58 21.84
N LEU A 875 -15.35 24.82 22.29
CA LEU A 875 -15.47 23.39 22.04
C LEU A 875 -15.65 23.07 20.55
N PHE A 876 -16.45 23.87 19.84
CA PHE A 876 -16.64 23.72 18.41
C PHE A 876 -15.32 23.83 17.64
N VAL A 877 -14.47 24.81 17.99
CA VAL A 877 -13.19 25.01 17.29
C VAL A 877 -12.13 23.99 17.72
N LEU A 878 -12.10 23.56 18.99
CA LEU A 878 -11.31 22.41 19.39
C LEU A 878 -11.70 21.15 18.61
N GLY A 879 -12.99 20.96 18.33
CA GLY A 879 -13.51 19.90 17.47
C GLY A 879 -12.99 19.98 16.03
N ILE A 880 -12.97 21.18 15.43
CA ILE A 880 -12.40 21.40 14.10
C ILE A 880 -10.89 21.11 14.11
N MET A 881 -10.14 21.62 15.09
CA MET A 881 -8.69 21.37 15.23
C MET A 881 -8.37 19.88 15.38
N LEU A 882 -9.17 19.15 16.16
CA LEU A 882 -9.02 17.70 16.32
C LEU A 882 -9.29 16.97 14.99
N SER A 883 -10.32 17.39 14.25
CA SER A 883 -10.65 16.81 12.95
C SER A 883 -9.57 17.07 11.88
N LEU A 884 -8.87 18.22 11.96
CA LEU A 884 -7.78 18.56 11.05
C LEU A 884 -6.51 17.75 11.33
N ASN A 885 -6.22 17.41 12.60
CA ASN A 885 -5.07 16.57 12.95
C ASN A 885 -5.24 15.09 12.56
N ILE A 886 -6.48 14.63 12.29
CA ILE A 886 -6.76 13.25 11.84
C ILE A 886 -6.55 13.10 10.32
N VAL A 887 -6.56 14.20 9.57
CA VAL A 887 -6.40 14.22 8.11
C VAL A 887 -5.00 14.74 7.77
N ASP A 888 -4.05 13.83 7.61
CA ASP A 888 -2.62 14.10 7.39
C ASP A 888 -2.32 15.21 6.34
N GLY A 889 -1.69 16.30 6.80
CA GLY A 889 -0.47 16.81 6.16
C GLY A 889 -0.57 17.65 4.88
N LYS A 890 -1.47 18.64 4.80
CA LYS A 890 -1.30 19.77 3.84
C LYS A 890 -1.16 21.10 4.59
N PRO A 891 -0.23 21.99 4.19
CA PRO A 891 -0.14 23.32 4.77
C PRO A 891 -1.45 24.07 4.54
N ILE A 892 -2.00 24.62 5.62
CA ILE A 892 -3.29 25.32 5.64
C ILE A 892 -3.23 26.48 4.63
N ARG A 893 -3.96 26.36 3.52
CA ARG A 893 -4.28 27.52 2.69
C ARG A 893 -5.18 28.45 3.51
N PRO A 894 -5.04 29.78 3.41
CA PRO A 894 -5.90 30.72 4.11
C PRO A 894 -7.38 30.42 3.80
N TRP A 895 -8.15 30.11 4.85
CA TRP A 895 -9.61 29.86 4.90
C TRP A 895 -10.56 30.85 4.20
N TRP A 896 -10.04 31.91 3.56
CA TRP A 896 -10.82 32.79 2.70
C TRP A 896 -10.73 32.40 1.21
N SER A 897 -9.95 31.36 0.87
CA SER A 897 -9.96 30.76 -0.47
C SER A 897 -11.23 29.92 -0.66
N TRP A 898 -12.05 30.31 -1.64
CA TRP A 898 -13.33 29.64 -1.97
C TRP A 898 -13.15 28.23 -2.58
N GLU A 899 -11.91 27.81 -2.83
CA GLU A 899 -11.61 26.49 -3.41
C GLU A 899 -11.52 25.42 -2.30
N ASN A 900 -12.65 24.73 -2.09
CA ASN A 900 -12.78 23.47 -1.36
C ASN A 900 -12.34 23.43 0.12
N SER A 901 -13.19 23.97 0.99
CA SER A 901 -13.31 23.39 2.35
C SER A 901 -14.76 23.38 2.83
N THR A 902 -15.25 22.20 3.19
CA THR A 902 -16.55 21.99 3.85
C THR A 902 -16.68 22.80 5.15
N PHE A 903 -15.55 23.14 5.78
CA PHE A 903 -15.47 23.91 7.02
C PHE A 903 -15.96 25.36 6.89
N ILE A 904 -15.75 26.03 5.75
CA ILE A 904 -16.22 27.40 5.51
C ILE A 904 -17.75 27.46 5.52
N TYR A 905 -18.40 26.48 4.86
CA TYR A 905 -19.86 26.39 4.84
C TYR A 905 -20.44 26.19 6.24
N ILE A 906 -19.82 25.34 7.06
CA ILE A 906 -20.25 25.11 8.45
C ILE A 906 -20.16 26.41 9.27
N TYR A 907 -19.09 27.19 9.11
CA TYR A 907 -18.95 28.49 9.79
C TYR A 907 -20.03 29.49 9.36
N PHE A 908 -20.31 29.64 8.06
CA PHE A 908 -21.37 30.54 7.59
C PHE A 908 -22.76 30.12 8.10
N ILE A 909 -23.04 28.82 8.10
CA ILE A 909 -24.29 28.28 8.67
C ILE A 909 -24.39 28.63 10.15
N LEU A 910 -23.33 28.44 10.93
CA LEU A 910 -23.31 28.76 12.36
C LEU A 910 -23.51 30.26 12.61
N PHE A 911 -22.82 31.13 11.85
CA PHE A 911 -22.98 32.57 11.91
C PHE A 911 -24.42 32.99 11.61
N ALA A 912 -25.02 32.44 10.54
CA ALA A 912 -26.40 32.71 10.17
C ALA A 912 -27.39 32.30 11.28
N LEU A 913 -27.21 31.12 11.88
CA LEU A 913 -28.04 30.64 12.99
C LEU A 913 -27.96 31.54 14.23
N LEU A 914 -26.75 31.98 14.62
CA LEU A 914 -26.55 32.89 15.74
C LEU A 914 -27.21 34.26 15.49
N MET A 915 -27.13 34.77 14.26
CA MET A 915 -27.76 36.03 13.87
C MET A 915 -29.29 35.92 13.85
N ILE A 916 -29.85 34.82 13.35
CA ILE A 916 -31.30 34.56 13.38
C ILE A 916 -31.80 34.54 14.82
N MET A 917 -31.07 33.87 15.73
CA MET A 917 -31.43 33.84 17.15
C MET A 917 -31.31 35.22 17.82
N TYR A 918 -30.28 36.01 17.50
CA TYR A 918 -30.16 37.37 18.00
C TYR A 918 -31.36 38.23 17.56
N LEU A 919 -31.70 38.18 16.27
CA LEU A 919 -32.81 38.93 15.71
C LEU A 919 -34.15 38.49 16.29
N SER A 920 -34.38 37.19 16.50
CA SER A 920 -35.63 36.69 17.09
C SER A 920 -35.81 37.14 18.55
N VAL A 921 -34.74 37.11 19.36
CA VAL A 921 -34.80 37.62 20.74
C VAL A 921 -35.00 39.15 20.72
N LEU A 922 -34.41 39.86 19.77
CA LEU A 922 -34.55 41.32 19.64
C LEU A 922 -35.98 41.73 19.27
N THR A 923 -36.61 41.03 18.32
CA THR A 923 -38.00 41.31 17.89
C THR A 923 -39.01 40.99 18.98
N ILE A 924 -38.70 40.09 19.92
CA ILE A 924 -39.57 39.82 21.08
C ILE A 924 -39.36 40.82 22.22
N THR A 925 -38.10 41.18 22.51
CA THR A 925 -37.75 42.07 23.64
C THR A 925 -38.19 43.52 23.42
N ILE A 926 -37.95 44.10 22.24
CA ILE A 926 -38.21 45.52 21.98
C ILE A 926 -39.70 45.88 22.13
N PRO A 927 -40.67 45.16 21.53
CA PRO A 927 -42.09 45.48 21.67
C PRO A 927 -42.57 45.31 23.11
N LYS A 928 -42.13 44.26 23.81
CA LYS A 928 -42.46 44.07 25.24
C LYS A 928 -41.91 45.19 26.11
N LEU A 929 -40.69 45.64 25.85
CA LEU A 929 -40.08 46.74 26.60
C LEU A 929 -40.75 48.09 26.29
N LYS A 930 -41.17 48.32 25.03
CA LYS A 930 -42.01 49.48 24.65
C LYS A 930 -43.40 49.41 25.30
N PHE A 931 -44.02 48.24 25.37
CA PHE A 931 -45.31 48.01 26.02
C PHE A 931 -45.24 48.28 27.53
N ILE A 932 -44.20 47.77 28.22
CA ILE A 932 -43.97 48.05 29.65
C ILE A 932 -43.74 49.55 29.86
N LYS A 933 -42.96 50.20 28.99
CA LYS A 933 -42.73 51.65 29.02
C LYS A 933 -44.02 52.46 28.81
N GLN A 934 -44.90 52.02 27.91
CA GLN A 934 -46.20 52.66 27.65
C GLN A 934 -47.18 52.44 28.82
N LYS A 935 -47.20 51.25 29.43
CA LYS A 935 -48.09 50.92 30.56
C LYS A 935 -47.73 51.68 31.85
N LEU A 936 -46.46 52.03 32.06
CA LEU A 936 -45.96 52.80 33.24
C LEU A 936 -45.94 54.33 33.04
N GLN A 937 -46.79 54.86 32.15
CA GLN A 937 -46.72 56.20 31.54
C GLN A 937 -46.63 57.45 32.45
N ARG A 938 -46.61 57.33 33.79
CA ARG A 938 -46.46 58.49 34.71
C ARG A 938 -45.17 58.50 35.54
N ASN A 939 -44.45 57.38 35.66
CA ASN A 939 -43.12 57.28 36.26
C ASN A 939 -42.39 56.06 35.68
N THR A 940 -41.65 56.23 34.59
CA THR A 940 -40.84 55.12 34.05
C THR A 940 -39.65 54.86 34.99
N PRO A 941 -39.45 53.64 35.51
CA PRO A 941 -38.34 53.35 36.40
C PRO A 941 -37.03 53.61 35.67
N VAL A 942 -36.09 54.26 36.34
CA VAL A 942 -34.74 54.55 35.80
C VAL A 942 -34.10 53.28 35.21
N ASN A 943 -34.38 52.13 35.82
CA ASN A 943 -33.90 50.81 35.39
C ASN A 943 -34.38 50.43 33.98
N VAL A 944 -35.63 50.71 33.59
CA VAL A 944 -36.17 50.39 32.26
C VAL A 944 -35.51 51.26 31.17
N LYS A 945 -35.26 52.54 31.47
CA LYS A 945 -34.55 53.45 30.56
C LYS A 945 -33.09 53.03 30.38
N LYS A 946 -32.41 52.59 31.45
CA LYS A 946 -31.05 52.02 31.42
C LYS A 946 -30.98 50.77 30.55
N ARG A 947 -31.91 49.81 30.72
CA ARG A 947 -31.97 48.57 29.92
C ARG A 947 -32.25 48.81 28.43
N MET A 948 -33.13 49.74 28.09
CA MET A 948 -33.36 50.14 26.69
C MET A 948 -32.10 50.76 26.06
N GLY A 949 -31.37 51.59 26.81
CA GLY A 949 -30.10 52.16 26.37
C GLY A 949 -29.02 51.11 26.13
N LEU A 950 -28.95 50.08 26.98
CA LEU A 950 -28.03 48.95 26.82
C LEU A 950 -28.29 48.19 25.50
N ILE A 951 -29.55 47.88 25.17
CA ILE A 951 -29.90 47.15 23.94
C ILE A 951 -29.51 47.94 22.69
N ILE A 952 -29.82 49.24 22.64
CA ILE A 952 -29.50 50.09 21.48
C ILE A 952 -27.98 50.11 21.23
N ARG A 953 -27.18 50.28 22.29
CA ARG A 953 -25.71 50.27 22.19
C ARG A 953 -25.18 48.91 21.75
N SER A 954 -25.74 47.82 22.26
CA SER A 954 -25.38 46.46 21.84
C SER A 954 -25.64 46.24 20.35
N VAL A 955 -26.78 46.71 19.82
CA VAL A 955 -27.10 46.64 18.37
C VAL A 955 -26.11 47.45 17.54
N THR A 956 -25.76 48.66 17.97
CA THR A 956 -24.79 49.51 17.26
C THR A 956 -23.40 48.87 17.18
N ILE A 957 -22.92 48.27 18.28
CA ILE A 957 -21.61 47.62 18.31
C ILE A 957 -21.61 46.35 17.45
N LEU A 958 -22.68 45.52 17.51
CA LEU A 958 -22.79 44.32 16.68
C LEU A 958 -22.76 44.65 15.18
N LEU A 959 -23.42 45.74 14.75
CA LEU A 959 -23.38 46.21 13.37
C LEU A 959 -21.94 46.54 12.93
N MET A 960 -21.16 47.22 13.77
CA MET A 960 -19.76 47.54 13.48
C MET A 960 -18.87 46.29 13.41
N VAL A 961 -19.10 45.30 14.29
CA VAL A 961 -18.44 44.00 14.22
C VAL A 961 -18.69 43.32 12.86
N ILE A 962 -19.94 43.31 12.39
CA ILE A 962 -20.29 42.73 11.09
C ILE A 962 -19.57 43.48 9.94
N ILE A 963 -19.60 44.81 9.95
CA ILE A 963 -18.94 45.62 8.91
C ILE A 963 -17.42 45.37 8.88
N THR A 964 -16.75 45.30 10.04
CA THR A 964 -15.32 45.00 10.11
C THR A 964 -14.99 43.58 9.68
N THR A 965 -15.84 42.60 10.03
CA THR A 965 -15.64 41.22 9.56
C THR A 965 -15.77 41.13 8.05
N VAL A 966 -16.85 41.64 7.45
CA VAL A 966 -17.05 41.61 5.98
C VAL A 966 -15.94 42.35 5.23
N SER A 967 -15.51 43.51 5.70
CA SER A 967 -14.41 44.24 5.06
C SER A 967 -13.07 43.51 5.16
N SER A 968 -12.81 42.77 6.26
CA SER A 968 -11.62 41.91 6.37
C SER A 968 -11.61 40.76 5.35
N ILE A 969 -12.79 40.23 5.01
CA ILE A 969 -12.97 39.18 3.98
C ILE A 969 -12.62 39.73 2.62
N LEU A 970 -13.23 40.86 2.26
CA LEU A 970 -13.03 41.52 0.98
C LEU A 970 -11.56 41.89 0.77
N HIS A 971 -10.87 42.33 1.84
CA HIS A 971 -9.45 42.63 1.80
C HIS A 971 -8.59 41.40 1.44
N ILE A 972 -8.88 40.25 2.06
CA ILE A 972 -8.11 39.01 1.82
C ILE A 972 -8.43 38.41 0.45
N MET A 973 -9.68 38.50 0.01
CA MET A 973 -10.15 37.92 -1.26
C MET A 973 -9.66 38.68 -2.49
N TYR A 974 -9.85 40.00 -2.52
CA TYR A 974 -9.61 40.79 -3.72
C TYR A 974 -8.20 41.39 -3.78
N LYS A 975 -7.53 41.58 -2.64
CA LYS A 975 -6.19 42.19 -2.52
C LYS A 975 -6.00 43.53 -3.26
N GLU A 976 -7.08 44.18 -3.70
CA GLU A 976 -7.06 45.49 -4.34
C GLU A 976 -6.81 46.61 -3.32
N ASP A 977 -6.22 47.72 -3.76
CA ASP A 977 -5.91 48.85 -2.88
C ASP A 977 -7.15 49.46 -2.22
N PHE A 978 -8.30 49.47 -2.91
CA PHE A 978 -9.55 49.99 -2.37
C PHE A 978 -10.05 49.20 -1.14
N SER A 979 -9.85 47.88 -1.14
CA SER A 979 -10.25 47.01 -0.02
C SER A 979 -9.47 47.33 1.28
N LYS A 980 -8.22 47.79 1.16
CA LYS A 980 -7.33 48.15 2.28
C LYS A 980 -7.86 49.36 3.04
N TYR A 981 -8.35 50.37 2.32
CA TYR A 981 -8.91 51.59 2.91
C TYR A 981 -10.22 51.32 3.63
N ILE A 982 -11.10 50.51 3.05
CA ILE A 982 -12.38 50.13 3.67
C ILE A 982 -12.13 49.38 4.98
N PHE A 983 -11.24 48.39 4.95
CA PHE A 983 -10.93 47.60 6.14
C PHE A 983 -10.31 48.46 7.25
N SER A 984 -9.28 49.25 6.92
CA SER A 984 -8.59 50.14 7.87
C SER A 984 -9.54 51.15 8.53
N SER A 985 -10.41 51.78 7.74
CA SER A 985 -11.43 52.71 8.23
C SER A 985 -12.43 52.02 9.16
N SER A 986 -12.92 50.83 8.77
CA SER A 986 -13.87 50.08 9.60
C SER A 986 -13.28 49.68 10.96
N CYS A 987 -11.99 49.32 11.02
CA CYS A 987 -11.30 48.99 12.25
C CYS A 987 -11.23 50.20 13.20
N ALA A 988 -10.81 51.36 12.69
CA ALA A 988 -10.73 52.58 13.48
C ALA A 988 -12.11 53.01 14.04
N VAL A 989 -13.16 52.92 13.21
CA VAL A 989 -14.54 53.23 13.64
C VAL A 989 -15.02 52.25 14.70
N LYS A 990 -14.73 50.95 14.57
CA LYS A 990 -15.10 49.94 15.56
C LYS A 990 -14.52 50.24 16.93
N GLY A 991 -13.22 50.57 17.01
CA GLY A 991 -12.55 50.94 18.27
C GLY A 991 -13.19 52.16 18.94
N PHE A 992 -13.52 53.18 18.15
CA PHE A 992 -14.13 54.41 18.66
C PHE A 992 -15.56 54.17 19.18
N VAL A 993 -16.38 53.41 18.45
CA VAL A 993 -17.76 53.09 18.85
C VAL A 993 -17.77 52.29 20.15
N VAL A 994 -16.85 51.35 20.35
CA VAL A 994 -16.72 50.59 21.60
C VAL A 994 -16.37 51.51 22.76
N LEU A 995 -15.35 52.36 22.60
CA LEU A 995 -14.95 53.34 23.63
C LEU A 995 -16.10 54.28 24.00
N TYR A 996 -16.83 54.78 22.99
CA TYR A 996 -17.96 55.68 23.19
C TYR A 996 -19.12 55.00 23.92
N CYS A 997 -19.57 53.84 23.43
CA CYS A 997 -20.73 53.14 23.96
C CYS A 997 -20.50 52.51 25.35
N TYR A 998 -19.28 52.08 25.66
CA TYR A 998 -19.00 51.40 26.93
C TYR A 998 -18.44 52.31 28.03
N ILE A 999 -17.77 53.41 27.70
CA ILE A 999 -17.18 54.31 28.71
C ILE A 999 -17.85 55.68 28.71
N LEU A 1000 -17.73 56.43 27.60
CA LEU A 1000 -18.15 57.84 27.55
C LEU A 1000 -19.66 58.00 27.76
N HIS A 1001 -20.43 57.09 27.17
CA HIS A 1001 -21.88 57.06 27.28
C HIS A 1001 -22.32 55.74 27.94
N SER A 1002 -21.79 55.46 29.14
CA SER A 1002 -22.13 54.27 29.93
C SER A 1002 -23.50 54.39 30.65
N GLU A 1003 -24.00 53.30 31.24
CA GLU A 1003 -25.26 53.28 32.02
C GLU A 1003 -25.15 53.99 33.37
N GLU A 1004 -23.92 54.11 33.87
CA GLU A 1004 -23.53 54.84 35.07
C GLU A 1004 -22.35 55.74 34.69
N PRO A 1005 -22.47 57.07 34.75
CA PRO A 1005 -21.42 57.97 34.27
C PRO A 1005 -20.10 57.69 34.99
N PHE A 1006 -19.05 57.43 34.21
CA PHE A 1006 -17.71 57.17 34.73
C PHE A 1006 -17.18 58.41 35.46
N ASN A 1007 -17.30 58.43 36.78
CA ASN A 1007 -16.88 59.57 37.59
C ASN A 1007 -15.39 59.41 37.97
N LEU A 1008 -14.48 60.08 37.24
CA LEU A 1008 -13.03 60.02 37.47
C LEU A 1008 -12.62 60.30 38.94
N ARG A 1009 -13.46 61.06 39.69
CA ARG A 1009 -13.25 61.41 41.10
C ARG A 1009 -13.22 60.20 42.04
N ASN A 1010 -13.84 59.08 41.68
CA ASN A 1010 -13.85 57.84 42.46
C ASN A 1010 -12.67 56.91 42.14
N VAL A 1011 -11.90 57.17 41.07
CA VAL A 1011 -10.71 56.37 40.72
C VAL A 1011 -9.51 56.77 41.57
N TYR A 1012 -9.37 58.06 41.91
CA TYR A 1012 -8.24 58.62 42.67
C TYR A 1012 -8.39 58.61 44.20
N ARG A 1013 -9.56 58.31 44.78
CA ARG A 1013 -9.67 58.12 46.24
C ARG A 1013 -9.34 56.67 46.62
N LEU A 1014 -8.07 56.41 46.96
CA LEU A 1014 -7.72 55.32 47.88
C LEU A 1014 -8.22 55.71 49.28
N LYS A 1015 -9.42 55.28 49.66
CA LYS A 1015 -9.75 55.15 51.09
C LYS A 1015 -10.78 54.04 51.28
N PRO A 1016 -10.48 52.99 52.05
CA PRO A 1016 -11.50 52.08 52.52
C PRO A 1016 -12.29 52.81 53.61
N SER A 1017 -13.62 52.85 53.53
CA SER A 1017 -14.47 53.24 54.65
C SER A 1017 -15.37 52.07 55.07
N PRO A 1018 -15.76 52.00 56.35
CA PRO A 1018 -15.95 50.75 57.07
C PRO A 1018 -17.38 50.17 56.94
N ARG A 1019 -17.53 48.92 57.39
CA ARG A 1019 -18.80 48.21 57.59
C ARG A 1019 -19.76 49.06 58.44
N GLN A 1020 -21.00 49.23 57.97
CA GLN A 1020 -22.13 49.65 58.80
C GLN A 1020 -23.29 48.68 58.60
N SER A 1021 -23.78 48.16 59.73
CA SER A 1021 -24.88 47.24 59.91
C SER A 1021 -26.23 47.97 59.98
N PHE A 1022 -27.25 47.31 59.43
CA PHE A 1022 -28.67 47.25 59.82
C PHE A 1022 -29.47 48.52 60.20
N ASP A 1023 -30.66 48.56 59.59
CA ASP A 1023 -31.87 49.35 59.87
C ASP A 1023 -31.89 50.83 59.47
N ASP A 1024 -32.43 51.12 58.28
CA ASP A 1024 -33.73 51.80 58.18
C ASP A 1024 -34.33 51.72 56.76
N ASN A 1025 -35.62 51.42 56.74
CA ASN A 1025 -36.46 51.13 55.58
C ASN A 1025 -36.75 52.38 54.71
N HIS A 1026 -36.46 52.29 53.41
CA HIS A 1026 -37.43 52.65 52.37
C HIS A 1026 -37.04 52.05 50.99
N SER A 1027 -37.80 51.00 50.63
CA SER A 1027 -38.20 50.58 49.27
C SER A 1027 -37.17 50.59 48.13
N ASP A 1028 -36.58 49.42 47.89
CA ASP A 1028 -36.73 48.68 46.62
C ASP A 1028 -36.32 47.21 46.84
N SER A 1029 -37.24 46.44 47.46
CA SER A 1029 -37.32 44.98 47.34
C SER A 1029 -38.00 44.68 46.00
N ASP A 1030 -37.55 43.81 45.09
CA ASP A 1030 -37.19 42.40 45.28
C ASP A 1030 -36.18 41.90 44.22
N GLY A 1031 -35.27 41.02 44.64
CA GLY A 1031 -34.70 39.95 43.81
C GLY A 1031 -33.43 40.27 42.99
N SER A 1032 -32.24 40.13 43.57
CA SER A 1032 -31.00 40.00 42.79
C SER A 1032 -29.91 39.19 43.53
N PRO A 1033 -29.72 37.90 43.23
CA PRO A 1033 -28.46 37.22 43.51
C PRO A 1033 -27.51 37.54 42.36
N LEU A 1034 -27.04 38.80 42.28
CA LEU A 1034 -25.97 39.23 41.38
C LEU A 1034 -24.71 39.42 42.21
N ASN A 1035 -24.09 38.30 42.58
CA ASN A 1035 -22.73 38.30 43.12
C ASN A 1035 -22.03 37.06 42.56
N CYS A 1036 -21.08 37.23 41.62
CA CYS A 1036 -20.26 36.15 41.07
C CYS A 1036 -19.20 35.65 42.08
N LYS A 1037 -19.56 35.51 43.36
CA LYS A 1037 -18.72 34.96 44.43
C LYS A 1037 -19.45 33.83 45.15
N HIS A 1038 -19.66 32.71 44.46
CA HIS A 1038 -19.82 31.41 45.12
C HIS A 1038 -19.24 30.33 44.20
N MET A 1039 -17.93 30.12 44.30
CA MET A 1039 -17.33 28.80 44.05
C MET A 1039 -17.23 28.10 45.41
N PRO A 1040 -17.67 26.84 45.55
CA PRO A 1040 -17.40 26.07 46.75
C PRO A 1040 -15.95 25.61 46.71
N VAL A 1041 -15.11 26.17 47.57
CA VAL A 1041 -13.89 25.49 48.02
C VAL A 1041 -14.35 24.34 48.91
N LYS A 1042 -14.43 23.13 48.36
CA LYS A 1042 -14.40 21.91 49.18
C LYS A 1042 -12.98 21.39 49.18
N ASN A 1043 -12.28 21.64 50.28
CA ASN A 1043 -11.24 20.76 50.79
C ASN A 1043 -11.92 19.45 51.21
N GLN A 1044 -11.60 18.36 50.51
CA GLN A 1044 -11.20 17.07 51.09
C GLN A 1044 -10.68 16.17 49.97
#